data_AF-A0A2S0NJL4-F1
#
_entry.id   AF-A0A2S0NJL4-F1
#
_cell.length_a   1.000
_cell.length_b   1.000
_cell.length_c   1.000
_cell.angle_alpha   90.00
_cell.angle_beta   90.00
_cell.angle_gamma   90.00
#
_symmetry.space_group_name_H-M   'P 1'
#
loop_
_entity.id
_entity.type
_entity.pdbx_description
1 polymer ?
#
loop_
_entity_poly.entity_id
_entity_poly.type
_entity_poly.pdbx_seq_one_letter_code
_entity_poly.pdbx_strand_id
1 'polypeptide(L)'
;MKKLLTLLGSVSIVAAASATVVACKNETPKPPPTTPDGKDEIKDLINNLKKDVLTNWNEMIVKPMAPKANFLQNDIQNDNYNFFKKDNLEKVYNISALKTKINEANELLTSSDKKPDDAKTALQDAINEVKGIQTSEPAVKGLKKLEEAIEAFKAIPDATSDLEALAKSIAAAKQFLQDGDKKPTEAKTTLKNAIAAAEAVKEEAAAAEAKITLEKAVDVFNTTPIATPHLEALAQSIKNAKEVLAKGMKKPEDAKTTLKDAITKAIAVNDENEAEVAKTKLEAAIETFHNTKDQENFLFYGPLTESPRKEFRTNINTLLKPSEAMGNLKKAISLSKYSVLLGTLGEKWIDDIKFDWNNAKIEYIKAPFTPNPTPEQEEKEFLANITLGYSTEYKYNDAEEATQTNKIDGTITVAISDNKIWIDTISNVYSTLAANLLTTGDDLVWIDKQDLEKTDQNNLKIDATDIIGNSNKYNATLEAYYKKKIIDDLPQKIVDDYFANSASEVLKNVKPTPNSIINIQKESMNRKNELGAMNLQNVRLTQFFNQGSSDGEIRDVDLEKQKLYLGEINDSEEVPGDWDHKTLADGTMAKNKYLYKDLKEAFDKQKAEHEKIFEESYNEILKPKTSEGEKPNLPKPEHADIAKMKKRVVKHEQITIEGISLKTANGYSQKLNPLPIDLAVAVNKTSDKESSSDGYAFAAYYNGVKHNLDVFHRFYGMRPTDISEQTPWDPKSKNIPRALVFYMTGKPIGEDGKEVGFNIWDYWAKIPADQSFLNKKRTHSDKFTEALNLKTNSDNQSGQNPRQIWTEHLLSKLYGSSSFEFNFKQSTMYTGTYEALNEYKIEDNPKELKPGLVLHGTPSGAFSRQAISFTIKNDLFKIQIGKNWDKNHGNAHNSGDKIYTLIGKWNK
;
A
#
# COMPACT_ATOMS: atom_id res chain seq x y z
N MET A 1 19.39 7.78 21.24
CA MET A 1 20.24 7.05 22.20
C MET A 1 19.76 7.13 23.65
N LYS A 2 19.70 8.30 24.32
CA LYS A 2 19.28 8.35 25.75
C LYS A 2 17.88 7.78 26.05
N LYS A 3 16.88 8.04 25.20
CA LYS A 3 15.53 7.44 25.33
C LYS A 3 15.51 5.93 25.08
N LEU A 4 16.32 5.44 24.15
CA LEU A 4 16.50 4.01 23.86
C LEU A 4 17.17 3.29 25.05
N LEU A 5 18.16 3.93 25.69
CA LEU A 5 18.78 3.48 26.93
C LEU A 5 17.81 3.46 28.12
N THR A 6 16.80 4.34 28.12
CA THR A 6 15.77 4.34 29.16
C THR A 6 14.80 3.17 28.98
N LEU A 7 14.44 2.85 27.73
CA LEU A 7 13.59 1.70 27.40
C LEU A 7 14.32 0.35 27.56
N LEU A 8 15.62 0.29 27.22
CA LEU A 8 16.46 -0.88 27.51
C LEU A 8 16.65 -1.08 29.02
N GLY A 9 16.73 0.00 29.80
CA GLY A 9 16.81 -0.05 31.26
C GLY A 9 15.56 -0.61 31.94
N SER A 10 14.37 -0.41 31.36
CA SER A 10 13.11 -0.94 31.89
C SER A 10 12.85 -2.40 31.49
N VAL A 11 13.35 -2.87 30.33
CA VAL A 11 13.14 -4.26 29.86
C VAL A 11 14.17 -5.24 30.45
N SER A 12 15.37 -4.77 30.82
CA SER A 12 16.45 -5.64 31.35
C SER A 12 16.18 -6.23 32.76
N ILE A 13 15.08 -5.89 33.43
CA ILE A 13 14.79 -6.35 34.80
C ILE A 13 13.87 -7.59 34.83
N VAL A 14 13.28 -8.02 33.71
CA VAL A 14 12.33 -9.15 33.71
C VAL A 14 13.00 -10.52 33.42
N ALA A 15 14.27 -10.56 32.99
CA ALA A 15 14.93 -11.81 32.55
C ALA A 15 15.85 -12.51 33.59
N ALA A 16 15.98 -12.01 34.83
CA ALA A 16 16.90 -12.58 35.81
C ALA A 16 16.25 -12.80 37.19
N ALA A 17 15.33 -13.77 37.30
CA ALA A 17 14.90 -14.29 38.59
C ALA A 17 14.47 -15.77 38.52
N SER A 18 15.43 -16.64 38.19
CA SER A 18 15.31 -18.07 38.51
C SER A 18 16.66 -18.61 38.99
N ALA A 19 17.01 -18.31 40.24
CA ALA A 19 17.85 -19.18 41.07
C ALA A 19 17.93 -18.68 42.54
N THR A 20 17.49 -19.57 43.44
CA THR A 20 17.82 -19.68 44.87
C THR A 20 17.48 -18.54 45.84
N VAL A 21 16.38 -18.79 46.57
CA VAL A 21 16.07 -18.28 47.91
C VAL A 21 17.04 -18.88 48.93
N VAL A 22 17.78 -18.07 49.69
CA VAL A 22 18.01 -18.22 51.16
C VAL A 22 18.47 -16.87 51.74
N ALA A 23 17.67 -16.27 52.63
CA ALA A 23 18.05 -15.71 53.96
C ALA A 23 17.15 -14.54 54.41
N CYS A 24 16.72 -14.63 55.68
CA CYS A 24 15.71 -13.83 56.36
C CYS A 24 16.09 -12.37 56.68
N LYS A 25 15.16 -11.41 56.51
CA LYS A 25 14.56 -10.61 57.60
C LYS A 25 13.54 -9.57 57.09
N ASN A 26 12.44 -9.50 57.83
CA ASN A 26 11.24 -8.66 57.75
C ASN A 26 11.40 -7.23 57.19
N GLU A 27 10.90 -6.97 55.97
CA GLU A 27 10.11 -5.77 55.60
C GLU A 27 9.18 -6.15 54.42
N THR A 28 7.94 -5.66 54.43
CA THR A 28 6.94 -5.92 53.38
C THR A 28 7.42 -5.40 52.02
N PRO A 29 7.29 -6.17 50.91
CA PRO A 29 7.70 -5.69 49.59
C PRO A 29 6.76 -4.58 49.12
N LYS A 30 7.28 -3.38 48.90
CA LYS A 30 6.57 -2.35 48.14
C LYS A 30 6.40 -2.84 46.70
N PRO A 31 5.20 -2.74 46.09
CA PRO A 31 5.03 -3.07 44.69
C PRO A 31 5.90 -2.13 43.83
N PRO A 32 6.53 -2.63 42.76
CA PRO A 32 7.30 -1.79 41.85
C PRO A 32 6.39 -0.72 41.22
N PRO A 33 6.90 0.49 40.98
CA PRO A 33 6.12 1.59 40.40
C PRO A 33 5.64 1.23 39.00
N THR A 34 4.35 1.41 38.74
CA THR A 34 3.71 1.18 37.43
C THR A 34 4.15 2.24 36.42
N THR A 35 4.98 1.81 35.48
CA THR A 35 5.43 2.55 34.30
C THR A 35 4.26 3.04 33.43
N PRO A 36 4.44 4.11 32.64
CA PRO A 36 3.52 4.51 31.58
C PRO A 36 3.19 3.35 30.64
N ASP A 37 1.97 3.33 30.10
CA ASP A 37 1.53 2.26 29.20
C ASP A 37 2.32 2.33 27.88
N GLY A 38 3.45 1.64 27.83
CA GLY A 38 4.38 1.60 26.69
C GLY A 38 3.75 1.05 25.41
N LYS A 39 2.53 0.53 25.49
CA LYS A 39 1.80 -0.12 24.40
C LYS A 39 1.50 0.82 23.24
N ASP A 40 1.12 2.08 23.49
CA ASP A 40 0.83 3.03 22.39
C ASP A 40 2.10 3.52 21.69
N GLU A 41 3.19 3.73 22.43
CA GLU A 41 4.49 4.08 21.83
C GLU A 41 5.05 2.91 21.00
N ILE A 42 4.82 1.67 21.45
CA ILE A 42 5.15 0.46 20.69
C ILE A 42 4.30 0.36 19.42
N LYS A 43 2.99 0.65 19.46
CA LYS A 43 2.13 0.69 18.25
C LYS A 43 2.63 1.68 17.21
N ASP A 44 3.02 2.89 17.62
CA ASP A 44 3.59 3.88 16.70
C ASP A 44 4.94 3.43 16.13
N LEU A 45 5.78 2.80 16.96
CA LEU A 45 7.06 2.26 16.52
C LEU A 45 6.86 1.10 15.52
N ILE A 46 5.84 0.25 15.72
CA ILE A 46 5.45 -0.82 14.79
C ILE A 46 5.05 -0.24 13.45
N ASN A 47 4.18 0.78 13.44
CA ASN A 47 3.73 1.41 12.20
C ASN A 47 4.91 2.00 11.42
N ASN A 48 5.86 2.65 12.11
CA ASN A 48 7.10 3.14 11.50
C ASN A 48 7.98 2.02 10.96
N LEU A 49 8.12 0.90 11.69
CA LEU A 49 8.89 -0.25 11.25
C LEU A 49 8.30 -0.85 9.97
N LYS A 50 6.99 -1.14 9.94
CA LYS A 50 6.33 -1.72 8.75
C LYS A 50 6.59 -0.89 7.50
N LYS A 51 6.47 0.43 7.65
CA LYS A 51 6.73 1.40 6.59
C LYS A 51 8.18 1.43 6.13
N ASP A 52 9.14 1.50 7.06
CA ASP A 52 10.57 1.51 6.71
C ASP A 52 10.97 0.21 6.01
N VAL A 53 10.44 -0.94 6.45
CA VAL A 53 10.68 -2.25 5.81
C VAL A 53 10.21 -2.24 4.36
N LEU A 54 8.99 -1.76 4.09
CA LEU A 54 8.42 -1.77 2.73
C LEU A 54 9.08 -0.74 1.81
N THR A 55 9.45 0.43 2.34
CA THR A 55 10.24 1.42 1.58
C THR A 55 11.59 0.84 1.16
N ASN A 56 12.34 0.28 2.12
CA ASN A 56 13.66 -0.29 1.82
C ASN A 56 13.57 -1.59 1.03
N TRP A 57 12.48 -2.35 1.13
CA TRP A 57 12.22 -3.50 0.27
C TRP A 57 12.20 -3.09 -1.20
N ASN A 58 11.47 -2.03 -1.51
CA ASN A 58 11.40 -1.50 -2.86
C ASN A 58 12.77 -1.03 -3.37
N GLU A 59 13.51 -0.24 -2.57
CA GLU A 59 14.82 0.28 -2.96
C GLU A 59 15.90 -0.80 -3.10
N MET A 60 15.95 -1.76 -2.17
CA MET A 60 17.08 -2.70 -2.05
C MET A 60 16.82 -4.04 -2.77
N ILE A 61 15.56 -4.42 -2.98
CA ILE A 61 15.17 -5.70 -3.58
C ILE A 61 14.54 -5.48 -4.96
N VAL A 62 13.43 -4.75 -5.01
CA VAL A 62 12.61 -4.66 -6.22
C VAL A 62 13.34 -3.90 -7.33
N LYS A 63 13.81 -2.68 -7.04
CA LYS A 63 14.51 -1.83 -8.03
C LYS A 63 15.76 -2.49 -8.63
N PRO A 64 16.62 -3.20 -7.87
CA PRO A 64 17.82 -3.83 -8.43
C PRO A 64 17.56 -5.16 -9.14
N MET A 65 16.51 -5.91 -8.79
CA MET A 65 16.19 -7.19 -9.41
C MET A 65 15.46 -7.05 -10.75
N ALA A 66 14.51 -6.12 -10.84
CA ALA A 66 13.68 -5.93 -12.03
C ALA A 66 14.46 -5.77 -13.36
N PRO A 67 15.51 -4.92 -13.46
CA PRO A 67 16.26 -4.77 -14.71
C PRO A 67 17.13 -6.00 -15.03
N LYS A 68 17.71 -6.66 -14.02
CA LYS A 68 18.56 -7.87 -14.20
C LYS A 68 17.79 -9.07 -14.75
N ALA A 69 16.47 -9.06 -14.60
CA ALA A 69 15.62 -10.13 -15.08
C ALA A 69 15.34 -10.06 -16.60
N ASN A 70 16.00 -9.20 -17.37
CA ASN A 70 15.88 -9.15 -18.83
C ASN A 70 17.29 -9.26 -19.42
N PHE A 71 17.53 -10.25 -20.28
CA PHE A 71 18.85 -10.42 -20.90
C PHE A 71 18.76 -11.13 -22.25
N LEU A 72 19.79 -10.94 -23.06
CA LEU A 72 19.88 -11.54 -24.39
C LEU A 72 20.35 -12.97 -24.31
N GLN A 73 19.96 -13.79 -25.30
CA GLN A 73 20.54 -15.13 -25.46
C GLN A 73 22.07 -15.04 -25.49
N ASN A 74 22.64 -14.09 -26.22
CA ASN A 74 24.10 -13.99 -26.34
C ASN A 74 24.81 -13.72 -24.99
N ASP A 75 24.13 -13.09 -24.01
CA ASP A 75 24.69 -12.84 -22.67
C ASP A 75 24.73 -14.14 -21.83
N ILE A 76 23.86 -15.11 -22.15
CA ILE A 76 23.79 -16.42 -21.50
C ILE A 76 25.07 -17.24 -21.68
N GLN A 77 25.74 -17.07 -22.82
CA GLN A 77 26.98 -17.79 -23.12
C GLN A 77 28.16 -17.29 -22.31
N ASN A 78 28.19 -16.00 -21.99
CA ASN A 78 29.31 -15.37 -21.27
C ASN A 78 29.19 -15.55 -19.74
N ASP A 79 27.96 -15.56 -19.22
CA ASP A 79 27.70 -15.57 -17.76
C ASP A 79 27.25 -16.94 -17.21
N ASN A 80 27.40 -18.01 -18.00
CA ASN A 80 27.12 -19.40 -17.61
C ASN A 80 25.66 -19.64 -17.16
N TYR A 81 24.71 -18.91 -17.76
CA TYR A 81 23.27 -19.04 -17.51
C TYR A 81 22.62 -20.22 -18.26
N ASN A 82 23.28 -21.38 -18.23
CA ASN A 82 22.99 -22.52 -19.12
C ASN A 82 21.51 -22.95 -19.15
N PHE A 83 20.75 -22.83 -18.05
CA PHE A 83 19.33 -23.18 -18.04
C PHE A 83 18.51 -22.34 -19.04
N PHE A 84 18.86 -21.06 -19.19
CA PHE A 84 18.13 -20.10 -20.02
C PHE A 84 18.49 -20.17 -21.51
N LYS A 85 19.43 -21.05 -21.91
CA LYS A 85 19.75 -21.27 -23.34
C LYS A 85 18.51 -21.73 -24.09
N LYS A 86 18.29 -21.20 -25.29
CA LYS A 86 17.18 -21.55 -26.18
C LYS A 86 16.96 -23.07 -26.28
N ASP A 87 18.00 -23.84 -26.58
CA ASP A 87 17.92 -25.31 -26.70
C ASP A 87 17.59 -26.01 -25.37
N ASN A 88 17.97 -25.42 -24.24
CA ASN A 88 17.65 -25.97 -22.92
C ASN A 88 16.22 -25.62 -22.51
N LEU A 89 15.75 -24.41 -22.81
CA LEU A 89 14.36 -24.01 -22.67
C LEU A 89 13.45 -24.86 -23.57
N GLU A 90 13.89 -25.17 -24.78
CA GLU A 90 13.21 -26.14 -25.67
C GLU A 90 13.08 -27.52 -25.02
N LYS A 91 14.19 -28.07 -24.51
CA LYS A 91 14.18 -29.36 -23.81
C LYS A 91 13.21 -29.34 -22.64
N VAL A 92 13.27 -28.29 -21.81
CA VAL A 92 12.41 -28.08 -20.65
C VAL A 92 10.95 -28.03 -21.09
N TYR A 93 10.64 -27.30 -22.17
CA TYR A 93 9.32 -27.21 -22.75
C TYR A 93 8.80 -28.56 -23.21
N ASN A 94 9.50 -29.25 -24.12
CA ASN A 94 9.04 -30.50 -24.71
C ASN A 94 8.84 -31.60 -23.64
N ILE A 95 9.76 -31.70 -22.67
CA ILE A 95 9.66 -32.68 -21.58
C ILE A 95 8.50 -32.35 -20.64
N SER A 96 8.31 -31.08 -20.29
CA SER A 96 7.23 -30.67 -19.39
C SER A 96 5.87 -30.81 -20.05
N ALA A 97 5.73 -30.39 -21.32
CA ALA A 97 4.51 -30.55 -22.10
C ALA A 97 4.10 -32.02 -22.19
N LEU A 98 5.07 -32.91 -22.48
CA LEU A 98 4.84 -34.36 -22.48
C LEU A 98 4.35 -34.85 -21.11
N LYS A 99 5.01 -34.46 -20.01
CA LYS A 99 4.61 -34.88 -18.65
C LYS A 99 3.24 -34.37 -18.24
N THR A 100 2.90 -33.13 -18.59
CA THR A 100 1.56 -32.58 -18.39
C THR A 100 0.53 -33.38 -19.18
N LYS A 101 0.82 -33.75 -20.44
CA LYS A 101 -0.06 -34.61 -21.23
C LYS A 101 -0.18 -36.03 -20.67
N ILE A 102 0.88 -36.58 -20.10
CA ILE A 102 0.83 -37.85 -19.36
C ILE A 102 -0.14 -37.72 -18.18
N ASN A 103 -0.09 -36.63 -17.43
CA ASN A 103 -1.03 -36.40 -16.32
C ASN A 103 -2.47 -36.26 -16.81
N GLU A 104 -2.73 -35.47 -17.87
CA GLU A 104 -4.06 -35.37 -18.50
C GLU A 104 -4.57 -36.75 -18.94
N ALA A 105 -3.72 -37.56 -19.58
CA ALA A 105 -4.08 -38.90 -20.01
C ALA A 105 -4.40 -39.83 -18.83
N ASN A 106 -3.63 -39.77 -17.73
CA ASN A 106 -3.92 -40.51 -16.51
C ASN A 106 -5.23 -40.05 -15.85
N GLU A 107 -5.48 -38.74 -15.79
CA GLU A 107 -6.74 -38.19 -15.27
C GLU A 107 -7.94 -38.66 -16.12
N LEU A 108 -7.81 -38.67 -17.45
CA LEU A 108 -8.83 -39.19 -18.37
C LEU A 108 -9.10 -40.68 -18.13
N LEU A 109 -8.06 -41.50 -17.91
CA LEU A 109 -8.21 -42.91 -17.54
C LEU A 109 -8.97 -43.09 -16.23
N THR A 110 -8.70 -42.24 -15.23
CA THR A 110 -9.36 -42.33 -13.90
C THR A 110 -10.78 -41.75 -13.85
N SER A 111 -11.13 -40.86 -14.78
CA SER A 111 -12.43 -40.16 -14.79
C SER A 111 -13.44 -40.73 -15.78
N SER A 112 -13.03 -41.64 -16.66
CA SER A 112 -13.85 -42.16 -17.77
C SER A 112 -14.26 -43.63 -17.56
N ASP A 113 -15.00 -43.90 -16.48
CA ASP A 113 -15.42 -45.26 -16.09
C ASP A 113 -16.17 -46.00 -17.21
N LYS A 114 -16.93 -45.27 -18.04
CA LYS A 114 -17.76 -45.82 -19.12
C LYS A 114 -17.01 -46.02 -20.45
N LYS A 115 -15.72 -45.73 -20.58
CA LYS A 115 -15.00 -45.99 -21.85
C LYS A 115 -14.71 -47.49 -22.04
N PRO A 116 -14.76 -48.02 -23.28
CA PRO A 116 -14.35 -49.39 -23.58
C PRO A 116 -12.94 -49.75 -23.07
N ASP A 117 -12.73 -50.99 -22.64
CA ASP A 117 -11.47 -51.44 -22.03
C ASP A 117 -10.29 -51.45 -23.01
N ASP A 118 -10.55 -51.69 -24.30
CA ASP A 118 -9.57 -51.60 -25.38
C ASP A 118 -9.10 -50.15 -25.57
N ALA A 119 -10.01 -49.17 -25.50
CA ALA A 119 -9.68 -47.75 -25.52
C ALA A 119 -8.82 -47.34 -24.33
N LYS A 120 -9.16 -47.79 -23.11
CA LYS A 120 -8.37 -47.56 -21.90
C LYS A 120 -6.98 -48.19 -21.98
N THR A 121 -6.90 -49.41 -22.50
CA THR A 121 -5.63 -50.12 -22.70
C THR A 121 -4.73 -49.38 -23.70
N ALA A 122 -5.29 -48.96 -24.84
CA ALA A 122 -4.53 -48.22 -25.85
C ALA A 122 -3.98 -46.89 -25.33
N LEU A 123 -4.76 -46.13 -24.55
CA LEU A 123 -4.28 -44.91 -23.92
C LEU A 123 -3.22 -45.20 -22.84
N GLN A 124 -3.39 -46.26 -22.05
CA GLN A 124 -2.42 -46.68 -21.02
C GLN A 124 -1.08 -47.14 -21.62
N ASP A 125 -1.10 -47.84 -22.75
CA ASP A 125 0.09 -48.25 -23.49
C ASP A 125 0.84 -47.05 -24.05
N ALA A 126 0.11 -46.10 -24.64
CA ALA A 126 0.68 -44.83 -25.10
C ALA A 126 1.37 -44.06 -23.96
N ILE A 127 0.76 -44.03 -22.76
CA ILE A 127 1.37 -43.44 -21.56
C ILE A 127 2.67 -44.18 -21.18
N ASN A 128 2.64 -45.51 -21.13
CA ASN A 128 3.79 -46.32 -20.70
C ASN A 128 5.00 -46.14 -21.62
N GLU A 129 4.77 -46.02 -22.92
CA GLU A 129 5.81 -45.82 -23.92
C GLU A 129 6.54 -44.47 -23.75
N VAL A 130 5.81 -43.43 -23.36
CA VAL A 130 6.36 -42.06 -23.27
C VAL A 130 6.83 -41.67 -21.87
N LYS A 131 6.42 -42.41 -20.82
CA LYS A 131 6.72 -42.10 -19.40
C LYS A 131 8.22 -42.08 -19.06
N GLY A 132 9.04 -42.83 -19.81
CA GLY A 132 10.49 -42.91 -19.61
C GLY A 132 11.32 -41.85 -20.35
N ILE A 133 10.70 -40.99 -21.16
CA ILE A 133 11.42 -40.05 -22.02
C ILE A 133 12.01 -38.89 -21.20
N GLN A 134 13.31 -38.62 -21.43
CA GLN A 134 14.07 -37.58 -20.72
C GLN A 134 14.80 -36.58 -21.65
N THR A 135 14.60 -36.69 -22.96
CA THR A 135 15.29 -35.86 -23.97
C THR A 135 14.28 -35.18 -24.89
N SER A 136 14.65 -34.03 -25.46
CA SER A 136 13.73 -33.16 -26.23
C SER A 136 13.14 -33.85 -27.46
N GLU A 137 13.97 -34.41 -28.34
CA GLU A 137 13.49 -34.94 -29.62
C GLU A 137 12.53 -36.14 -29.45
N PRO A 138 12.83 -37.15 -28.59
CA PRO A 138 11.83 -38.17 -28.25
C PRO A 138 10.61 -37.59 -27.54
N ALA A 139 10.74 -36.51 -26.76
CA ALA A 139 9.61 -35.89 -26.08
C ALA A 139 8.60 -35.26 -27.06
N VAL A 140 9.06 -34.64 -28.16
CA VAL A 140 8.19 -34.13 -29.22
C VAL A 140 7.41 -35.27 -29.90
N LYS A 141 8.11 -36.34 -30.26
CA LYS A 141 7.49 -37.53 -30.88
C LYS A 141 6.50 -38.19 -29.93
N GLY A 142 6.86 -38.33 -28.65
CA GLY A 142 6.01 -38.86 -27.59
C GLY A 142 4.79 -37.97 -27.32
N LEU A 143 4.95 -36.65 -27.36
CA LEU A 143 3.86 -35.69 -27.16
C LEU A 143 2.81 -35.85 -28.26
N LYS A 144 3.23 -35.82 -29.53
CA LYS A 144 2.33 -36.00 -30.67
C LYS A 144 1.59 -37.34 -30.58
N LYS A 145 2.31 -38.42 -30.29
CA LYS A 145 1.73 -39.76 -30.14
C LYS A 145 0.70 -39.82 -29.01
N LEU A 146 1.00 -39.19 -27.87
CA LEU A 146 0.08 -39.15 -26.74
C LEU A 146 -1.13 -38.24 -27.01
N GLU A 147 -0.96 -37.12 -27.71
CA GLU A 147 -2.06 -36.27 -28.16
C GLU A 147 -2.99 -37.01 -29.12
N GLU A 148 -2.44 -37.73 -30.10
CA GLU A 148 -3.22 -38.59 -31.01
C GLU A 148 -3.98 -39.68 -30.22
N ALA A 149 -3.35 -40.30 -29.22
CA ALA A 149 -3.99 -41.30 -28.37
C ALA A 149 -5.10 -40.71 -27.49
N ILE A 150 -4.89 -39.51 -26.92
CA ILE A 150 -5.90 -38.79 -26.14
C ILE A 150 -7.09 -38.40 -27.02
N GLU A 151 -6.86 -37.87 -28.22
CA GLU A 151 -7.94 -37.51 -29.15
C GLU A 151 -8.70 -38.75 -29.62
N ALA A 152 -8.01 -39.84 -29.93
CA ALA A 152 -8.64 -41.13 -30.22
C ALA A 152 -9.49 -41.62 -29.05
N PHE A 153 -8.97 -41.55 -27.81
CA PHE A 153 -9.70 -41.94 -26.60
C PHE A 153 -10.94 -41.09 -26.34
N LYS A 154 -10.84 -39.76 -26.57
CA LYS A 154 -11.97 -38.83 -26.43
C LYS A 154 -13.03 -39.03 -27.52
N ALA A 155 -12.62 -39.38 -28.74
CA ALA A 155 -13.52 -39.61 -29.87
C ALA A 155 -14.32 -40.92 -29.76
N ILE A 156 -13.82 -41.90 -28.99
CA ILE A 156 -14.55 -43.13 -28.71
C ILE A 156 -15.73 -42.78 -27.79
N PRO A 157 -16.99 -42.99 -28.22
CA PRO A 157 -18.14 -42.73 -27.36
C PRO A 157 -18.07 -43.61 -26.11
N ASP A 158 -18.64 -43.11 -25.01
CA ASP A 158 -18.81 -43.96 -23.83
C ASP A 158 -19.55 -45.23 -24.24
N ALA A 159 -19.15 -46.37 -23.68
CA ALA A 159 -19.89 -47.61 -23.75
C ALA A 159 -21.26 -47.32 -23.13
N THR A 160 -22.18 -46.98 -24.02
CA THR A 160 -23.56 -46.71 -23.70
C THR A 160 -24.21 -48.05 -23.84
N SER A 161 -24.91 -48.50 -22.80
CA SER A 161 -25.79 -49.64 -22.98
C SER A 161 -26.76 -49.29 -24.11
N ASP A 162 -27.08 -50.24 -24.99
CA ASP A 162 -27.99 -50.01 -26.12
C ASP A 162 -29.33 -49.42 -25.64
N LEU A 163 -29.77 -49.76 -24.42
CA LEU A 163 -30.92 -49.13 -23.74
C LEU A 163 -30.72 -47.64 -23.41
N GLU A 164 -29.54 -47.21 -22.93
CA GLU A 164 -29.26 -45.80 -22.63
C GLU A 164 -29.09 -44.99 -23.93
N ALA A 165 -28.55 -45.58 -25.00
CA ALA A 165 -28.46 -44.97 -26.33
C ALA A 165 -29.85 -44.82 -26.99
N LEU A 166 -30.71 -45.82 -26.81
CA LEU A 166 -32.11 -45.77 -27.24
C LEU A 166 -32.89 -44.70 -26.48
N ALA A 167 -32.72 -44.60 -25.15
CA ALA A 167 -33.37 -43.59 -24.32
C ALA A 167 -33.02 -42.15 -24.73
N LYS A 168 -31.74 -41.86 -25.05
CA LYS A 168 -31.33 -40.55 -25.59
C LYS A 168 -31.94 -40.26 -26.96
N SER A 169 -31.99 -41.27 -27.83
CA SER A 169 -32.60 -41.14 -29.17
C SER A 169 -34.11 -40.87 -29.08
N ILE A 170 -34.80 -41.52 -28.14
CA ILE A 170 -36.22 -41.27 -27.79
C ILE A 170 -36.41 -39.82 -27.33
N ALA A 171 -35.56 -39.34 -26.42
CA ALA A 171 -35.66 -37.97 -25.91
C ALA A 171 -35.45 -36.92 -27.01
N ALA A 172 -34.46 -37.11 -27.88
CA ALA A 172 -34.21 -36.23 -29.03
C ALA A 172 -35.39 -36.25 -30.03
N ALA A 173 -35.92 -37.44 -30.35
CA ALA A 173 -37.07 -37.60 -31.22
C ALA A 173 -38.34 -36.91 -30.67
N LYS A 174 -38.56 -36.94 -29.36
CA LYS A 174 -39.65 -36.20 -28.70
C LYS A 174 -39.46 -34.68 -28.80
N GLN A 175 -38.23 -34.20 -28.67
CA GLN A 175 -37.90 -32.78 -28.82
C GLN A 175 -38.17 -32.30 -30.26
N PHE A 176 -37.74 -33.05 -31.28
CA PHE A 176 -38.07 -32.74 -32.68
C PHE A 176 -39.57 -32.63 -32.93
N LEU A 177 -40.37 -33.46 -32.25
CA LEU A 177 -41.83 -33.41 -32.31
C LEU A 177 -42.44 -32.17 -31.66
N GLN A 178 -41.80 -31.59 -30.64
CA GLN A 178 -42.21 -30.34 -29.99
C GLN A 178 -41.79 -29.11 -30.83
N ASP A 179 -40.57 -29.11 -31.36
CA ASP A 179 -40.02 -27.98 -32.12
C ASP A 179 -40.58 -27.91 -33.55
N GLY A 180 -40.99 -29.06 -34.11
CA GLY A 180 -41.50 -29.18 -35.47
C GLY A 180 -42.96 -28.78 -35.65
N ASP A 181 -43.45 -27.75 -34.95
CA ASP A 181 -44.89 -27.42 -34.92
C ASP A 181 -45.48 -27.08 -36.30
N LYS A 182 -44.63 -26.65 -37.23
CA LYS A 182 -44.98 -26.34 -38.62
C LYS A 182 -44.74 -27.49 -39.62
N LYS A 183 -44.31 -28.67 -39.16
CA LYS A 183 -44.07 -29.86 -40.03
C LYS A 183 -45.41 -30.53 -40.37
N PRO A 184 -45.56 -31.16 -41.55
CA PRO A 184 -46.76 -31.89 -41.94
C PRO A 184 -47.16 -32.98 -40.94
N THR A 185 -48.46 -33.13 -40.72
CA THR A 185 -49.07 -34.07 -39.75
C THR A 185 -48.63 -35.53 -39.94
N GLU A 186 -48.37 -35.94 -41.18
CA GLU A 186 -47.96 -37.29 -41.55
C GLU A 186 -46.54 -37.62 -41.03
N ALA A 187 -45.60 -36.68 -41.19
CA ALA A 187 -44.25 -36.82 -40.64
C ALA A 187 -44.26 -36.88 -39.10
N LYS A 188 -45.08 -36.03 -38.46
CA LYS A 188 -45.29 -36.05 -36.99
C LYS A 188 -45.82 -37.41 -36.51
N THR A 189 -46.72 -38.02 -37.28
CA THR A 189 -47.35 -39.30 -36.93
C THR A 189 -46.33 -40.45 -37.01
N THR A 190 -45.55 -40.49 -38.08
CA THR A 190 -44.49 -41.50 -38.27
C THR A 190 -43.44 -41.45 -37.16
N LEU A 191 -43.01 -40.24 -36.76
CA LEU A 191 -42.05 -40.08 -35.67
C LEU A 191 -42.63 -40.49 -34.30
N LYS A 192 -43.91 -40.17 -34.02
CA LYS A 192 -44.59 -40.60 -32.78
C LYS A 192 -44.65 -42.12 -32.64
N ASN A 193 -44.96 -42.83 -33.72
CA ASN A 193 -45.05 -44.29 -33.71
C ASN A 193 -43.69 -44.95 -33.49
N ALA A 194 -42.64 -44.41 -34.11
CA ALA A 194 -41.28 -44.91 -33.92
C ALA A 194 -40.78 -44.67 -32.47
N ILE A 195 -41.13 -43.54 -31.86
CA ILE A 195 -40.85 -43.26 -30.44
C ILE A 195 -41.54 -44.29 -29.54
N ALA A 196 -42.83 -44.55 -29.74
CA ALA A 196 -43.59 -45.48 -28.92
C ALA A 196 -43.06 -46.93 -29.01
N ALA A 197 -42.63 -47.35 -30.20
CA ALA A 197 -42.01 -48.66 -30.40
C ALA A 197 -40.64 -48.76 -29.70
N ALA A 198 -39.84 -47.69 -29.77
CA ALA A 198 -38.56 -47.60 -29.07
C ALA A 198 -38.72 -47.60 -27.53
N GLU A 199 -39.73 -46.92 -26.98
CA GLU A 199 -40.00 -46.89 -25.54
C GLU A 199 -40.43 -48.23 -24.93
N ALA A 200 -40.95 -49.14 -25.75
CA ALA A 200 -41.38 -50.46 -25.31
C ALA A 200 -40.21 -51.44 -25.08
N VAL A 201 -38.99 -51.08 -25.53
CA VAL A 201 -37.81 -51.93 -25.45
C VAL A 201 -37.16 -51.82 -24.08
N LYS A 202 -37.04 -52.96 -23.39
CA LYS A 202 -36.49 -53.05 -22.03
C LYS A 202 -35.28 -53.99 -21.92
N GLU A 203 -34.95 -54.67 -23.01
CA GLU A 203 -33.87 -55.66 -23.10
C GLU A 203 -32.76 -55.13 -24.00
N GLU A 204 -31.52 -55.32 -23.55
CA GLU A 204 -30.32 -54.77 -24.20
C GLU A 204 -30.18 -55.28 -25.64
N ALA A 205 -30.41 -56.58 -25.87
CA ALA A 205 -30.27 -57.21 -27.19
C ALA A 205 -31.24 -56.67 -28.26
N ALA A 206 -32.35 -56.04 -27.87
CA ALA A 206 -33.35 -55.48 -28.78
C ALA A 206 -33.20 -53.96 -29.00
N ALA A 207 -32.37 -53.29 -28.20
CA ALA A 207 -32.30 -51.84 -28.18
C ALA A 207 -31.54 -51.25 -29.39
N ALA A 208 -30.55 -51.96 -29.94
CA ALA A 208 -29.82 -51.55 -31.14
C ALA A 208 -30.72 -51.47 -32.40
N GLU A 209 -31.58 -52.47 -32.63
CA GLU A 209 -32.51 -52.48 -33.78
C GLU A 209 -33.60 -51.40 -33.65
N ALA A 210 -34.11 -51.19 -32.44
CA ALA A 210 -35.09 -50.15 -32.17
C ALA A 210 -34.52 -48.74 -32.40
N LYS A 211 -33.25 -48.52 -32.06
CA LYS A 211 -32.54 -47.26 -32.31
C LYS A 211 -32.44 -46.97 -33.81
N ILE A 212 -32.02 -47.95 -34.61
CA ILE A 212 -31.93 -47.81 -36.09
C ILE A 212 -33.29 -47.44 -36.69
N THR A 213 -34.37 -48.04 -36.18
CA THR A 213 -35.73 -47.78 -36.66
C THR A 213 -36.18 -46.35 -36.31
N LEU A 214 -35.85 -45.88 -35.10
CA LEU A 214 -36.15 -44.51 -34.66
C LEU A 214 -35.37 -43.46 -35.45
N GLU A 215 -34.08 -43.67 -35.72
CA GLU A 215 -33.23 -42.75 -36.49
C GLU A 215 -33.77 -42.55 -37.91
N LYS A 216 -34.21 -43.62 -38.58
CA LYS A 216 -34.86 -43.52 -39.90
C LYS A 216 -36.12 -42.65 -39.88
N ALA A 217 -36.91 -42.72 -38.82
CA ALA A 217 -38.13 -41.90 -38.68
C ALA A 217 -37.79 -40.42 -38.43
N VAL A 218 -36.72 -40.14 -37.68
CA VAL A 218 -36.20 -38.77 -37.47
C VAL A 218 -35.70 -38.16 -38.76
N ASP A 219 -34.98 -38.91 -39.59
CA ASP A 219 -34.48 -38.42 -40.89
C ASP A 219 -35.62 -38.02 -41.82
N VAL A 220 -36.69 -38.83 -41.89
CA VAL A 220 -37.91 -38.50 -42.66
C VAL A 220 -38.59 -37.24 -42.11
N PHE A 221 -38.64 -37.07 -40.78
CA PHE A 221 -39.21 -35.88 -40.14
C PHE A 221 -38.42 -34.60 -40.45
N ASN A 222 -37.09 -34.69 -40.40
CA ASN A 222 -36.20 -33.54 -40.59
C ASN A 222 -36.11 -33.10 -42.05
N THR A 223 -36.11 -34.04 -42.99
CA THR A 223 -36.03 -33.76 -44.44
C THR A 223 -37.32 -33.15 -45.03
N THR A 224 -38.39 -33.03 -44.24
CA THR A 224 -39.63 -32.37 -44.65
C THR A 224 -39.55 -30.83 -44.45
N PRO A 225 -39.56 -29.97 -45.49
CA PRO A 225 -39.09 -28.58 -45.39
C PRO A 225 -40.00 -27.60 -44.60
N ILE A 226 -39.39 -26.75 -43.77
CA ILE A 226 -39.88 -25.46 -43.24
C ILE A 226 -38.67 -24.51 -43.31
N ALA A 227 -38.83 -23.27 -43.79
CA ALA A 227 -37.69 -22.37 -44.02
C ALA A 227 -37.59 -21.24 -42.98
N THR A 228 -36.59 -21.34 -42.09
CA THR A 228 -35.99 -20.24 -41.29
C THR A 228 -34.46 -20.33 -41.36
N PRO A 229 -33.87 -20.20 -42.56
CA PRO A 229 -32.49 -20.58 -42.80
C PRO A 229 -31.44 -19.71 -42.08
N HIS A 230 -31.71 -18.44 -41.78
CA HIS A 230 -30.70 -17.55 -41.18
C HIS A 230 -30.61 -17.68 -39.67
N LEU A 231 -31.72 -17.77 -38.93
CA LEU A 231 -31.70 -18.04 -37.49
C LEU A 231 -31.12 -19.43 -37.18
N GLU A 232 -31.40 -20.43 -38.03
CA GLU A 232 -30.81 -21.77 -37.93
C GLU A 232 -29.30 -21.74 -38.19
N ALA A 233 -28.86 -21.01 -39.23
CA ALA A 233 -27.43 -20.85 -39.51
C ALA A 233 -26.70 -20.11 -38.38
N LEU A 234 -27.31 -19.07 -37.79
CA LEU A 234 -26.75 -18.34 -36.65
C LEU A 234 -26.64 -19.25 -35.41
N ALA A 235 -27.68 -20.04 -35.11
CA ALA A 235 -27.66 -20.98 -33.99
C ALA A 235 -26.54 -22.03 -34.14
N GLN A 236 -26.31 -22.51 -35.37
CA GLN A 236 -25.21 -23.42 -35.68
C GLN A 236 -23.85 -22.74 -35.52
N SER A 237 -23.69 -21.49 -35.96
CA SER A 237 -22.45 -20.72 -35.75
C SER A 237 -22.21 -20.38 -34.27
N ILE A 238 -23.26 -20.17 -33.45
CA ILE A 238 -23.14 -20.03 -31.98
C ILE A 238 -22.68 -21.33 -31.33
N LYS A 239 -23.21 -22.47 -31.77
CA LYS A 239 -22.78 -23.79 -31.29
C LYS A 239 -21.31 -24.03 -31.63
N ASN A 240 -20.92 -23.79 -32.89
CA ASN A 240 -19.53 -23.86 -33.32
C ASN A 240 -18.63 -22.93 -32.50
N ALA A 241 -19.03 -21.67 -32.28
CA ALA A 241 -18.27 -20.72 -31.47
C ALA A 241 -18.05 -21.22 -30.02
N LYS A 242 -19.07 -21.81 -29.39
CA LYS A 242 -18.95 -22.40 -28.04
C LYS A 242 -18.02 -23.61 -28.03
N GLU A 243 -18.09 -24.48 -29.04
CA GLU A 243 -17.18 -25.62 -29.18
C GLU A 243 -15.74 -25.19 -29.45
N VAL A 244 -15.55 -24.19 -30.32
CA VAL A 244 -14.25 -23.57 -30.60
C VAL A 244 -13.68 -22.92 -29.34
N LEU A 245 -14.51 -22.20 -28.58
CA LEU A 245 -14.10 -21.61 -27.29
C LEU A 245 -13.69 -22.69 -26.27
N ALA A 246 -14.42 -23.79 -26.21
CA ALA A 246 -14.11 -24.93 -25.34
C ALA A 246 -12.83 -25.67 -25.77
N LYS A 247 -12.55 -25.77 -27.08
CA LYS A 247 -11.31 -26.35 -27.63
C LYS A 247 -10.11 -25.41 -27.50
N GLY A 248 -10.35 -24.10 -27.54
CA GLY A 248 -9.35 -23.04 -27.40
C GLY A 248 -8.94 -22.73 -25.96
N MET A 249 -8.91 -23.71 -25.04
CA MET A 249 -8.49 -23.46 -23.65
C MET A 249 -7.10 -22.84 -23.53
N LYS A 250 -6.23 -23.11 -24.50
CA LYS A 250 -4.87 -22.55 -24.58
C LYS A 250 -4.81 -21.16 -25.24
N LYS A 251 -5.91 -20.60 -25.74
CA LYS A 251 -5.90 -19.25 -26.32
C LYS A 251 -5.73 -18.18 -25.21
N PRO A 252 -5.09 -17.03 -25.52
CA PRO A 252 -5.06 -15.86 -24.65
C PRO A 252 -6.45 -15.49 -24.09
N GLU A 253 -6.52 -15.04 -22.83
CA GLU A 253 -7.80 -14.80 -22.15
C GLU A 253 -8.61 -13.66 -22.78
N ASP A 254 -7.94 -12.70 -23.42
CA ASP A 254 -8.56 -11.61 -24.16
C ASP A 254 -9.20 -12.07 -25.48
N ALA A 255 -8.59 -13.05 -26.17
CA ALA A 255 -9.22 -13.69 -27.34
C ALA A 255 -10.45 -14.51 -26.93
N LYS A 256 -10.39 -15.19 -25.78
CA LYS A 256 -11.56 -15.88 -25.19
C LYS A 256 -12.65 -14.88 -24.82
N THR A 257 -12.29 -13.76 -24.19
CA THR A 257 -13.22 -12.68 -23.84
C THR A 257 -13.88 -12.10 -25.09
N THR A 258 -13.10 -11.82 -26.13
CA THR A 258 -13.60 -11.30 -27.42
C THR A 258 -14.60 -12.27 -28.07
N LEU A 259 -14.31 -13.57 -28.09
CA LEU A 259 -15.22 -14.58 -28.61
C LEU A 259 -16.47 -14.75 -27.72
N LYS A 260 -16.33 -14.70 -26.38
CA LYS A 260 -17.47 -14.70 -25.43
C LYS A 260 -18.40 -13.51 -25.64
N ASP A 261 -17.85 -12.31 -25.87
CA ASP A 261 -18.63 -11.10 -26.14
C ASP A 261 -19.35 -11.20 -27.48
N ALA A 262 -18.70 -11.74 -28.52
CA ALA A 262 -19.32 -11.99 -29.83
C ALA A 262 -20.46 -13.03 -29.73
N ILE A 263 -20.25 -14.11 -28.98
CA ILE A 263 -21.30 -15.12 -28.67
C ILE A 263 -22.48 -14.45 -27.95
N THR A 264 -22.21 -13.62 -26.94
CA THR A 264 -23.25 -12.94 -26.17
C THR A 264 -24.10 -12.02 -27.06
N LYS A 265 -23.45 -11.26 -27.95
CA LYS A 265 -24.14 -10.40 -28.93
C LYS A 265 -24.95 -11.22 -29.95
N ALA A 266 -24.43 -12.36 -30.41
CA ALA A 266 -25.13 -13.25 -31.34
C ALA A 266 -26.35 -13.93 -30.70
N ILE A 267 -26.27 -14.32 -29.42
CA ILE A 267 -27.41 -14.92 -28.67
C ILE A 267 -28.58 -13.93 -28.54
N ALA A 268 -28.30 -12.62 -28.49
CA ALA A 268 -29.33 -11.60 -28.34
C ALA A 268 -30.19 -11.36 -29.60
N VAL A 269 -29.85 -11.97 -30.74
CA VAL A 269 -30.53 -11.76 -32.03
C VAL A 269 -31.67 -12.77 -32.21
N ASN A 270 -32.88 -12.27 -32.41
CA ASN A 270 -34.10 -13.05 -32.58
C ASN A 270 -34.87 -12.72 -33.88
N ASP A 271 -34.33 -11.85 -34.73
CA ASP A 271 -34.87 -11.46 -36.03
C ASP A 271 -34.10 -12.15 -37.17
N GLU A 272 -34.83 -12.65 -38.17
CA GLU A 272 -34.29 -13.39 -39.32
C GLU A 272 -33.41 -12.52 -40.23
N ASN A 273 -33.70 -11.22 -40.36
CA ASN A 273 -32.91 -10.32 -41.21
C ASN A 273 -31.63 -9.85 -40.50
N GLU A 274 -31.66 -9.74 -39.17
CA GLU A 274 -30.47 -9.43 -38.37
C GLU A 274 -29.54 -10.64 -38.17
N ALA A 275 -30.08 -11.86 -38.31
CA ALA A 275 -29.35 -13.11 -38.07
C ALA A 275 -28.14 -13.29 -39.00
N GLU A 276 -28.22 -12.89 -40.27
CA GLU A 276 -27.09 -13.02 -41.20
C GLU A 276 -25.94 -12.07 -40.83
N VAL A 277 -26.25 -10.83 -40.44
CA VAL A 277 -25.22 -9.84 -40.03
C VAL A 277 -24.53 -10.28 -38.73
N ALA A 278 -25.29 -10.81 -37.78
CA ALA A 278 -24.77 -11.34 -36.53
C ALA A 278 -23.87 -12.57 -36.76
N LYS A 279 -24.28 -13.44 -37.69
CA LYS A 279 -23.49 -14.61 -38.12
C LYS A 279 -22.16 -14.20 -38.71
N THR A 280 -22.12 -13.26 -39.66
CA THR A 280 -20.85 -12.78 -40.26
C THR A 280 -19.89 -12.21 -39.21
N LYS A 281 -20.40 -11.43 -38.24
CA LYS A 281 -19.57 -10.88 -37.15
C LYS A 281 -19.05 -11.97 -36.21
N LEU A 282 -19.87 -12.96 -35.89
CA LEU A 282 -19.47 -14.10 -35.07
C LEU A 282 -18.43 -14.97 -35.79
N GLU A 283 -18.59 -15.22 -37.09
CA GLU A 283 -17.63 -15.97 -37.91
C GLU A 283 -16.28 -15.27 -38.03
N ALA A 284 -16.26 -13.95 -38.20
CA ALA A 284 -15.03 -13.17 -38.14
C ALA A 284 -14.34 -13.25 -36.76
N ALA A 285 -15.12 -13.29 -35.67
CA ALA A 285 -14.58 -13.48 -34.32
C ALA A 285 -14.05 -14.92 -34.10
N ILE A 286 -14.72 -15.93 -34.65
CA ILE A 286 -14.23 -17.33 -34.66
C ILE A 286 -12.93 -17.42 -35.45
N GLU A 287 -12.87 -16.84 -36.65
CA GLU A 287 -11.66 -16.83 -37.48
C GLU A 287 -10.50 -16.11 -36.78
N THR A 288 -10.77 -14.95 -36.19
CA THR A 288 -9.78 -14.23 -35.37
C THR A 288 -9.31 -15.08 -34.19
N PHE A 289 -10.22 -15.78 -33.50
CA PHE A 289 -9.89 -16.66 -32.38
C PHE A 289 -9.08 -17.90 -32.82
N HIS A 290 -9.40 -18.48 -33.98
CA HIS A 290 -8.64 -19.57 -34.60
C HIS A 290 -7.22 -19.12 -34.95
N ASN A 291 -7.11 -17.94 -35.57
CA ASN A 291 -5.84 -17.35 -35.99
C ASN A 291 -5.03 -16.78 -34.83
N THR A 292 -5.67 -16.53 -33.68
CA THR A 292 -4.98 -16.16 -32.45
C THR A 292 -4.14 -17.35 -31.98
N LYS A 293 -2.84 -17.14 -31.79
CA LYS A 293 -1.93 -18.19 -31.32
C LYS A 293 -2.27 -18.63 -29.91
N ASP A 294 -2.08 -19.92 -29.61
CA ASP A 294 -2.19 -20.42 -28.24
C ASP A 294 -1.08 -19.80 -27.36
N GLN A 295 -1.45 -19.40 -26.15
CA GLN A 295 -0.55 -19.02 -25.08
C GLN A 295 -0.24 -20.28 -24.26
N GLU A 296 0.96 -20.82 -24.40
CA GLU A 296 1.38 -21.97 -23.61
C GLU A 296 2.09 -21.50 -22.35
N ASN A 297 1.29 -21.17 -21.35
CA ASN A 297 1.75 -21.02 -19.97
C ASN A 297 1.69 -22.38 -19.29
N PHE A 298 2.84 -22.95 -18.95
CA PHE A 298 2.88 -24.22 -18.21
C PHE A 298 3.86 -24.19 -17.05
N LEU A 299 3.53 -24.98 -16.03
CA LEU A 299 4.37 -25.24 -14.88
C LEU A 299 5.50 -26.18 -15.30
N PHE A 300 6.72 -25.65 -15.38
CA PHE A 300 7.86 -26.44 -15.89
C PHE A 300 8.68 -27.08 -14.78
N TYR A 301 8.78 -26.44 -13.61
CA TYR A 301 9.75 -26.85 -12.58
C TYR A 301 9.44 -28.21 -11.94
N GLY A 302 8.17 -28.46 -11.60
CA GLY A 302 7.71 -29.72 -11.02
C GLY A 302 8.03 -30.94 -11.92
N PRO A 303 7.78 -30.86 -13.23
CA PRO A 303 8.19 -31.90 -14.19
C PRO A 303 9.70 -32.15 -14.35
N LEU A 304 10.60 -31.23 -13.96
CA LEU A 304 12.05 -31.40 -14.18
C LEU A 304 12.71 -32.42 -13.24
N THR A 305 13.84 -32.98 -13.68
CA THR A 305 14.74 -33.79 -12.83
C THR A 305 15.63 -32.91 -11.95
N GLU A 306 16.31 -33.48 -10.96
CA GLU A 306 17.04 -32.69 -9.94
C GLU A 306 18.19 -31.85 -10.53
N SER A 307 18.87 -32.34 -11.57
CA SER A 307 19.97 -31.61 -12.19
C SER A 307 19.51 -30.29 -12.87
N PRO A 308 18.54 -30.28 -13.81
CA PRO A 308 17.96 -29.05 -14.35
C PRO A 308 17.33 -28.13 -13.29
N ARG A 309 16.73 -28.69 -12.23
CA ARG A 309 16.21 -27.89 -11.10
C ARG A 309 17.32 -27.17 -10.34
N LYS A 310 18.44 -27.86 -10.10
CA LYS A 310 19.62 -27.26 -9.44
C LYS A 310 20.22 -26.16 -10.32
N GLU A 311 20.30 -26.41 -11.63
CA GLU A 311 20.80 -25.44 -12.61
C GLU A 311 19.92 -24.18 -12.64
N PHE A 312 18.59 -24.32 -12.76
CA PHE A 312 17.65 -23.21 -12.71
C PHE A 312 17.79 -22.38 -11.42
N ARG A 313 17.79 -23.04 -10.25
CA ARG A 313 17.98 -22.37 -8.95
C ARG A 313 19.30 -21.61 -8.89
N THR A 314 20.38 -22.20 -9.40
CA THR A 314 21.69 -21.57 -9.43
C THR A 314 21.68 -20.33 -10.33
N ASN A 315 21.14 -20.45 -11.55
CA ASN A 315 21.08 -19.33 -12.48
C ASN A 315 20.19 -18.19 -11.96
N ILE A 316 19.04 -18.48 -11.34
CA ILE A 316 18.20 -17.46 -10.69
C ILE A 316 18.93 -16.77 -9.54
N ASN A 317 19.61 -17.52 -8.66
CA ASN A 317 20.35 -16.93 -7.55
C ASN A 317 21.52 -16.05 -8.03
N THR A 318 22.23 -16.46 -9.08
CA THR A 318 23.31 -15.67 -9.68
C THR A 318 22.78 -14.41 -10.35
N LEU A 319 21.65 -14.52 -11.06
CA LEU A 319 21.03 -13.42 -11.79
C LEU A 319 20.48 -12.35 -10.84
N LEU A 320 19.65 -12.76 -9.87
CA LEU A 320 18.92 -11.83 -9.00
C LEU A 320 19.71 -11.41 -7.77
N LYS A 321 20.75 -12.16 -7.39
CA LYS A 321 21.58 -11.96 -6.19
C LYS A 321 20.76 -11.69 -4.92
N PRO A 322 19.75 -12.52 -4.59
CA PRO A 322 18.80 -12.25 -3.51
C PRO A 322 19.45 -12.10 -2.13
N SER A 323 20.53 -12.84 -1.86
CA SER A 323 21.26 -12.73 -0.58
C SER A 323 21.96 -11.39 -0.41
N GLU A 324 22.52 -10.82 -1.49
CA GLU A 324 23.15 -9.49 -1.45
C GLU A 324 22.10 -8.41 -1.20
N ALA A 325 20.98 -8.49 -1.94
CA ALA A 325 19.85 -7.60 -1.82
C ALA A 325 19.26 -7.62 -0.39
N MET A 326 19.06 -8.81 0.18
CA MET A 326 18.61 -8.97 1.58
C MET A 326 19.63 -8.44 2.59
N GLY A 327 20.93 -8.59 2.33
CA GLY A 327 21.98 -8.01 3.16
C GLY A 327 21.90 -6.48 3.19
N ASN A 328 21.63 -5.84 2.05
CA ASN A 328 21.47 -4.39 1.94
C ASN A 328 20.19 -3.91 2.65
N LEU A 329 19.08 -4.63 2.49
CA LEU A 329 17.83 -4.35 3.22
C LEU A 329 18.06 -4.40 4.74
N LYS A 330 18.69 -5.46 5.24
CA LYS A 330 19.00 -5.62 6.67
C LYS A 330 19.85 -4.47 7.22
N LYS A 331 20.79 -3.94 6.42
CA LYS A 331 21.62 -2.77 6.78
C LYS A 331 20.84 -1.45 6.78
N ALA A 332 19.88 -1.30 5.87
CA ALA A 332 19.07 -0.09 5.75
C ALA A 332 18.07 0.06 6.92
N ILE A 333 17.62 -1.05 7.51
CA ILE A 333 16.77 -1.04 8.70
C ILE A 333 17.61 -0.93 9.97
N SER A 334 17.48 0.21 10.65
CA SER A 334 18.22 0.47 11.89
C SER A 334 17.71 -0.39 13.05
N LEU A 335 18.44 -1.47 13.36
CA LEU A 335 18.21 -2.28 14.57
C LEU A 335 18.26 -1.44 15.85
N SER A 336 19.07 -0.38 15.87
CA SER A 336 19.14 0.53 17.02
C SER A 336 17.90 1.41 17.16
N LYS A 337 17.25 1.81 16.06
CA LYS A 337 15.98 2.56 16.08
C LYS A 337 14.84 1.68 16.59
N TYR A 338 14.85 0.41 16.18
CA TYR A 338 13.78 -0.55 16.43
C TYR A 338 14.14 -1.62 17.48
N SER A 339 15.10 -1.34 18.37
CA SER A 339 15.65 -2.35 19.30
C SER A 339 14.60 -2.99 20.21
N VAL A 340 13.52 -2.27 20.48
CA VAL A 340 12.40 -2.71 21.30
C VAL A 340 11.57 -3.78 20.59
N LEU A 341 11.41 -3.64 19.27
CA LEU A 341 10.62 -4.53 18.43
C LEU A 341 11.46 -5.71 17.91
N LEU A 342 12.72 -5.45 17.56
CA LEU A 342 13.60 -6.35 16.83
C LEU A 342 14.76 -6.90 17.67
N GLY A 343 15.04 -6.34 18.85
CA GLY A 343 16.27 -6.62 19.58
C GLY A 343 16.44 -8.07 19.98
N THR A 344 15.37 -8.73 20.43
CA THR A 344 15.40 -10.16 20.78
C THR A 344 15.39 -11.07 19.56
N LEU A 345 14.96 -10.56 18.39
CA LEU A 345 14.97 -11.27 17.12
C LEU A 345 16.35 -11.21 16.43
N GLY A 346 17.14 -10.18 16.73
CA GLY A 346 18.47 -9.98 16.16
C GLY A 346 18.42 -9.95 14.63
N GLU A 347 19.33 -10.65 13.95
CA GLU A 347 19.35 -10.75 12.48
C GLU A 347 18.21 -11.60 11.89
N LYS A 348 17.47 -12.35 12.73
CA LYS A 348 16.35 -13.22 12.33
C LYS A 348 15.02 -12.48 12.30
N TRP A 349 15.02 -11.16 12.41
CA TRP A 349 13.81 -10.35 12.27
C TRP A 349 13.23 -10.41 10.86
N ILE A 350 13.99 -10.83 9.86
CA ILE A 350 13.50 -11.05 8.50
C ILE A 350 14.16 -12.29 7.88
N ASP A 351 13.33 -13.14 7.29
CA ASP A 351 13.75 -14.32 6.55
C ASP A 351 14.39 -13.93 5.22
N ASP A 352 15.23 -14.80 4.66
CA ASP A 352 15.70 -14.63 3.29
C ASP A 352 14.56 -14.87 2.28
N ILE A 353 14.75 -14.40 1.05
CA ILE A 353 13.76 -14.54 -0.03
C ILE A 353 13.56 -16.02 -0.37
N LYS A 354 12.31 -16.46 -0.32
CA LYS A 354 11.85 -17.79 -0.72
C LYS A 354 11.14 -17.68 -2.06
N PHE A 355 11.71 -18.29 -3.09
CA PHE A 355 11.07 -18.39 -4.40
C PHE A 355 10.09 -19.56 -4.46
N ASP A 356 8.96 -19.34 -5.13
CA ASP A 356 7.94 -20.34 -5.39
C ASP A 356 8.26 -21.13 -6.66
N TRP A 357 9.24 -22.03 -6.54
CA TRP A 357 9.74 -22.80 -7.67
C TRP A 357 8.66 -23.68 -8.31
N ASN A 358 7.78 -24.29 -7.50
CA ASN A 358 6.79 -25.25 -8.00
C ASN A 358 5.71 -24.58 -8.86
N ASN A 359 5.41 -23.31 -8.59
CA ASN A 359 4.50 -22.50 -9.39
C ASN A 359 5.20 -21.67 -10.47
N ALA A 360 6.50 -21.91 -10.72
CA ALA A 360 7.22 -21.24 -11.79
C ALA A 360 6.61 -21.58 -13.15
N LYS A 361 6.26 -20.55 -13.91
CA LYS A 361 5.64 -20.65 -15.23
C LYS A 361 6.62 -20.18 -16.28
N ILE A 362 6.57 -20.81 -17.44
CA ILE A 362 7.26 -20.32 -18.63
C ILE A 362 6.26 -20.11 -19.76
N GLU A 363 6.43 -19.00 -20.48
CA GLU A 363 5.59 -18.55 -21.59
C GLU A 363 6.47 -18.30 -22.82
N TYR A 364 5.99 -18.70 -24.00
CA TYR A 364 6.69 -18.49 -25.27
C TYR A 364 5.82 -17.76 -26.29
N ILE A 365 6.43 -16.95 -27.16
CA ILE A 365 5.84 -16.62 -28.46
C ILE A 365 5.87 -17.88 -29.33
N LYS A 366 4.71 -18.40 -29.77
CA LYS A 366 4.64 -19.72 -30.44
C LYS A 366 5.54 -19.83 -31.69
N ALA A 367 6.31 -20.94 -31.67
CA ALA A 367 7.11 -21.66 -32.66
C ALA A 367 8.58 -21.24 -32.93
N PRO A 368 9.51 -21.44 -31.98
CA PRO A 368 10.93 -21.62 -32.33
C PRO A 368 11.25 -23.06 -32.77
N PHE A 369 10.34 -24.04 -32.59
CA PHE A 369 10.65 -25.47 -32.60
C PHE A 369 9.77 -26.32 -33.53
N THR A 370 9.10 -25.70 -34.51
CA THR A 370 8.38 -26.47 -35.55
C THR A 370 9.38 -27.33 -36.34
N PRO A 371 9.20 -28.66 -36.43
CA PRO A 371 10.05 -29.48 -37.28
C PRO A 371 9.77 -29.11 -38.74
N ASN A 372 10.72 -28.43 -39.38
CA ASN A 372 10.65 -27.79 -40.70
C ASN A 372 9.93 -26.42 -40.71
N PRO A 373 10.56 -25.36 -40.18
CA PRO A 373 10.12 -23.99 -40.45
C PRO A 373 10.27 -23.70 -41.95
N THR A 374 9.30 -22.98 -42.53
CA THR A 374 9.50 -22.35 -43.85
C THR A 374 10.55 -21.22 -43.73
N PRO A 375 11.24 -20.83 -44.81
CA PRO A 375 12.22 -19.72 -44.76
C PRO A 375 11.65 -18.41 -44.18
N GLU A 376 10.35 -18.15 -44.33
CA GLU A 376 9.62 -17.00 -43.74
C GLU A 376 9.29 -17.17 -42.23
N GLN A 377 9.49 -18.37 -41.68
CA GLN A 377 9.32 -18.70 -40.25
C GLN A 377 10.67 -18.78 -39.51
N GLU A 378 11.78 -19.03 -40.22
CA GLU A 378 13.14 -19.07 -39.65
C GLU A 378 13.63 -17.70 -39.15
N GLU A 379 13.04 -16.59 -39.62
CA GLU A 379 13.38 -15.23 -39.17
C GLU A 379 12.61 -14.74 -37.93
N LYS A 380 11.80 -15.59 -37.27
CA LYS A 380 10.91 -15.15 -36.18
C LYS A 380 11.61 -15.22 -34.82
N GLU A 381 11.96 -14.04 -34.32
CA GLU A 381 12.53 -13.69 -33.01
C GLU A 381 12.06 -14.62 -31.86
N PHE A 382 13.01 -15.17 -31.10
CA PHE A 382 12.78 -15.90 -29.86
C PHE A 382 12.44 -14.92 -28.73
N LEU A 383 11.33 -15.19 -28.03
CA LEU A 383 11.00 -14.53 -26.77
C LEU A 383 10.36 -15.53 -25.81
N ALA A 384 10.90 -15.59 -24.59
CA ALA A 384 10.41 -16.40 -23.50
C ALA A 384 10.33 -15.57 -22.21
N ASN A 385 9.27 -15.78 -21.44
CA ASN A 385 9.11 -15.20 -20.10
C ASN A 385 9.04 -16.33 -19.07
N ILE A 386 9.85 -16.26 -18.02
CA ILE A 386 9.73 -17.13 -16.85
C ILE A 386 9.17 -16.31 -15.69
N THR A 387 7.95 -16.60 -15.26
CA THR A 387 7.34 -15.97 -14.10
C THR A 387 7.62 -16.80 -12.85
N LEU A 388 8.17 -16.16 -11.82
CA LEU A 388 8.53 -16.77 -10.54
C LEU A 388 8.00 -15.90 -9.39
N GLY A 389 7.15 -16.48 -8.56
CA GLY A 389 6.73 -15.84 -7.31
C GLY A 389 7.85 -15.87 -6.28
N TYR A 390 7.90 -14.88 -5.41
CA TYR A 390 8.79 -14.87 -4.26
C TYR A 390 8.10 -14.31 -3.03
N SER A 391 8.60 -14.65 -1.85
CA SER A 391 8.13 -14.09 -0.59
C SER A 391 9.20 -14.06 0.47
N THR A 392 9.03 -13.18 1.45
CA THR A 392 9.74 -13.20 2.72
C THR A 392 8.75 -12.99 3.86
N GLU A 393 9.17 -13.33 5.06
CA GLU A 393 8.46 -13.03 6.28
C GLU A 393 9.36 -12.20 7.19
N TYR A 394 8.82 -11.12 7.74
CA TYR A 394 9.49 -10.35 8.78
C TYR A 394 8.67 -10.36 10.07
N LYS A 395 9.38 -10.25 11.17
CA LYS A 395 8.89 -10.45 12.52
C LYS A 395 9.21 -9.24 13.38
N TYR A 396 8.32 -8.94 14.30
CA TYR A 396 8.52 -7.91 15.32
C TYR A 396 7.72 -8.29 16.57
N ASN A 397 8.19 -7.89 17.74
CA ASN A 397 7.40 -8.06 18.97
C ASN A 397 6.44 -6.89 19.11
N ASP A 398 5.19 -7.18 19.45
CA ASP A 398 4.18 -6.17 19.71
C ASP A 398 4.25 -5.62 21.14
N ALA A 399 3.24 -4.83 21.48
CA ALA A 399 3.07 -4.20 22.77
C ALA A 399 2.91 -5.19 23.94
N GLU A 400 2.54 -6.44 23.67
CA GLU A 400 2.40 -7.53 24.64
C GLU A 400 3.61 -8.49 24.58
N GLU A 401 4.69 -8.07 23.91
CA GLU A 401 5.88 -8.89 23.63
C GLU A 401 5.58 -10.13 22.76
N ALA A 402 4.39 -10.22 22.15
CA ALA A 402 4.05 -11.29 21.25
C ALA A 402 4.71 -11.07 19.88
N THR A 403 5.39 -12.09 19.37
CA THR A 403 6.00 -12.02 18.04
C THR A 403 4.93 -12.07 16.96
N GLN A 404 4.79 -10.96 16.24
CA GLN A 404 3.96 -10.83 15.06
C GLN A 404 4.78 -11.19 13.82
N THR A 405 4.14 -11.84 12.85
CA THR A 405 4.78 -12.22 11.57
C THR A 405 3.99 -11.61 10.42
N ASN A 406 4.68 -10.88 9.56
CA ASN A 406 4.12 -10.26 8.38
C ASN A 406 4.80 -10.82 7.14
N LYS A 407 4.01 -11.07 6.10
CA LYS A 407 4.48 -11.57 4.81
C LYS A 407 4.62 -10.43 3.80
N ILE A 408 5.69 -10.45 3.03
CA ILE A 408 5.88 -9.63 1.83
C ILE A 408 6.02 -10.61 0.67
N ASP A 409 5.20 -10.46 -0.36
CA ASP A 409 5.25 -11.26 -1.57
C ASP A 409 5.36 -10.39 -2.81
N GLY A 410 5.85 -10.98 -3.89
CA GLY A 410 5.98 -10.34 -5.18
C GLY A 410 6.22 -11.37 -6.27
N THR A 411 6.28 -10.89 -7.51
CA THR A 411 6.54 -11.72 -8.67
C THR A 411 7.64 -11.10 -9.51
N ILE A 412 8.55 -11.93 -10.01
CA ILE A 412 9.55 -11.55 -11.00
C ILE A 412 9.28 -12.30 -12.31
N THR A 413 9.40 -11.60 -13.43
CA THR A 413 9.36 -12.13 -14.78
C THR A 413 10.76 -12.02 -15.37
N VAL A 414 11.35 -13.16 -15.71
CA VAL A 414 12.61 -13.25 -16.42
C VAL A 414 12.34 -13.29 -17.92
N ALA A 415 12.64 -12.20 -18.63
CA ALA A 415 12.46 -12.07 -20.07
C ALA A 415 13.75 -12.43 -20.82
N ILE A 416 13.64 -13.34 -21.79
CA ILE A 416 14.77 -13.91 -22.54
C ILE A 416 14.46 -13.77 -24.02
N SER A 417 15.33 -13.11 -24.77
CA SER A 417 15.13 -12.92 -26.22
C SER A 417 16.42 -12.97 -27.01
N ASP A 418 16.33 -13.30 -28.30
CA ASP A 418 17.40 -13.04 -29.28
C ASP A 418 17.27 -11.65 -29.95
N ASN A 419 16.15 -10.95 -29.75
CA ASN A 419 15.96 -9.60 -30.25
C ASN A 419 16.58 -8.57 -29.29
N LYS A 420 17.74 -8.05 -29.68
CA LYS A 420 18.43 -6.97 -28.95
C LYS A 420 17.57 -5.72 -28.78
N ILE A 421 16.83 -5.31 -29.81
CA ILE A 421 16.01 -4.10 -29.76
C ILE A 421 14.89 -4.26 -28.72
N TRP A 422 14.30 -5.45 -28.60
CA TRP A 422 13.28 -5.75 -27.59
C TRP A 422 13.81 -5.64 -26.16
N ILE A 423 14.91 -6.34 -25.85
CA ILE A 423 15.53 -6.31 -24.52
C ILE A 423 16.03 -4.90 -24.19
N ASP A 424 16.69 -4.23 -25.14
CA ASP A 424 17.18 -2.86 -24.94
C ASP A 424 16.02 -1.90 -24.64
N THR A 425 14.87 -2.06 -25.33
CA THR A 425 13.69 -1.22 -25.09
C THR A 425 13.10 -1.45 -23.70
N ILE A 426 12.94 -2.71 -23.28
CA ILE A 426 12.43 -3.05 -21.94
C ILE A 426 13.40 -2.57 -20.85
N SER A 427 14.69 -2.81 -21.02
CA SER A 427 15.73 -2.30 -20.12
C SER A 427 15.74 -0.77 -20.07
N ASN A 428 15.46 -0.11 -21.20
CA ASN A 428 15.30 1.34 -21.25
C ASN A 428 14.08 1.81 -20.43
N VAL A 429 12.94 1.11 -20.49
CA VAL A 429 11.78 1.41 -19.63
C VAL A 429 12.20 1.37 -18.14
N TYR A 430 12.85 0.30 -17.67
CA TYR A 430 13.25 0.20 -16.25
C TYR A 430 14.30 1.22 -15.81
N SER A 431 15.19 1.61 -16.73
CA SER A 431 16.30 2.52 -16.42
C SER A 431 15.91 3.98 -16.52
N THR A 432 14.97 4.35 -17.39
CA THR A 432 14.67 5.76 -17.68
C THR A 432 13.23 6.18 -17.43
N LEU A 433 12.25 5.30 -17.21
CA LEU A 433 10.83 5.72 -17.11
C LEU A 433 10.60 6.77 -16.01
N ALA A 434 11.01 6.50 -14.78
CA ALA A 434 10.84 7.43 -13.66
C ALA A 434 11.55 8.77 -13.94
N ALA A 435 12.78 8.70 -14.47
CA ALA A 435 13.56 9.88 -14.84
C ALA A 435 12.86 10.67 -15.95
N ASN A 436 12.40 10.02 -17.01
CA ASN A 436 11.76 10.65 -18.15
C ASN A 436 10.43 11.30 -17.77
N LEU A 437 9.61 10.63 -16.96
CA LEU A 437 8.35 11.21 -16.48
C LEU A 437 8.62 12.49 -15.68
N LEU A 438 9.62 12.47 -14.78
CA LEU A 438 10.00 13.65 -14.02
C LEU A 438 10.66 14.73 -14.87
N THR A 439 11.63 14.41 -15.74
CA THR A 439 12.36 15.41 -16.54
C THR A 439 11.50 16.05 -17.61
N THR A 440 10.48 15.36 -18.10
CA THR A 440 9.52 15.94 -19.05
C THR A 440 8.40 16.73 -18.36
N GLY A 441 8.32 16.67 -17.02
CA GLY A 441 7.26 17.30 -16.26
C GLY A 441 5.88 16.71 -16.56
N ASP A 442 5.81 15.39 -16.75
CA ASP A 442 4.61 14.70 -17.16
C ASP A 442 3.48 14.84 -16.12
N ASP A 443 2.26 15.15 -16.57
CA ASP A 443 1.09 15.37 -15.72
C ASP A 443 0.68 14.13 -14.90
N LEU A 444 1.19 12.94 -15.23
CA LEU A 444 1.01 11.75 -14.39
C LEU A 444 1.74 11.88 -13.06
N VAL A 445 2.93 12.48 -13.06
CA VAL A 445 3.84 12.50 -11.90
C VAL A 445 4.06 13.89 -11.32
N TRP A 446 3.85 14.95 -12.09
CA TRP A 446 3.83 16.32 -11.57
C TRP A 446 2.38 16.77 -11.36
N ILE A 447 1.92 16.64 -10.13
CA ILE A 447 0.53 16.86 -9.75
C ILE A 447 0.37 17.97 -8.73
N ASP A 448 -0.86 18.47 -8.60
CA ASP A 448 -1.24 19.37 -7.51
C ASP A 448 -2.61 19.03 -6.90
N LYS A 449 -3.12 19.94 -6.06
CA LYS A 449 -4.42 19.80 -5.40
C LYS A 449 -5.55 19.51 -6.39
N GLN A 450 -5.61 20.20 -7.53
CA GLN A 450 -6.71 20.06 -8.48
C GLN A 450 -6.68 18.68 -9.14
N ASP A 451 -5.49 18.14 -9.41
CA ASP A 451 -5.33 16.81 -9.98
C ASP A 451 -5.78 15.72 -8.99
N LEU A 452 -5.48 15.90 -7.69
CA LEU A 452 -5.98 15.04 -6.62
C LEU A 452 -7.51 15.12 -6.49
N GLU A 453 -8.09 16.32 -6.50
CA GLU A 453 -9.56 16.55 -6.41
C GLU A 453 -10.34 15.84 -7.52
N LYS A 454 -9.84 15.87 -8.77
CA LYS A 454 -10.50 15.22 -9.91
C LYS A 454 -10.67 13.70 -9.73
N THR A 455 -9.85 13.08 -8.88
CA THR A 455 -9.83 11.62 -8.69
C THR A 455 -10.58 11.14 -7.44
N ASP A 456 -10.91 12.05 -6.52
CA ASP A 456 -11.60 11.77 -5.25
C ASP A 456 -13.04 11.29 -5.46
N GLN A 457 -13.33 10.01 -5.17
CA GLN A 457 -14.69 9.45 -5.24
C GLN A 457 -15.52 9.67 -3.98
N ASN A 458 -14.85 9.92 -2.86
CA ASN A 458 -15.49 9.96 -1.56
C ASN A 458 -15.94 11.38 -1.20
N ASN A 459 -15.75 12.34 -2.13
CA ASN A 459 -16.01 13.76 -1.93
C ASN A 459 -15.42 14.23 -0.59
N LEU A 460 -14.21 13.76 -0.29
CA LEU A 460 -13.47 14.14 0.89
C LEU A 460 -13.19 15.65 0.85
N LYS A 461 -13.06 16.24 -0.35
CA LYS A 461 -12.76 17.66 -0.60
C LYS A 461 -11.39 18.02 -0.05
N ILE A 462 -10.33 17.37 -0.54
CA ILE A 462 -8.94 17.61 -0.13
C ILE A 462 -8.63 19.11 -0.06
N ASP A 463 -7.98 19.54 1.01
CA ASP A 463 -7.60 20.94 1.22
C ASP A 463 -6.08 21.12 1.02
N ALA A 464 -5.64 22.35 0.76
CA ALA A 464 -4.20 22.63 0.66
C ALA A 464 -3.45 22.29 1.96
N THR A 465 -4.12 22.41 3.12
CA THR A 465 -3.57 22.03 4.43
C THR A 465 -3.31 20.52 4.55
N ASP A 466 -4.12 19.68 3.88
CA ASP A 466 -3.92 18.23 3.83
C ASP A 466 -2.62 17.86 3.10
N ILE A 467 -2.30 18.58 2.02
CA ILE A 467 -1.11 18.36 1.19
C ILE A 467 0.17 18.82 1.90
N ILE A 468 0.15 19.95 2.61
CA ILE A 468 1.32 20.37 3.40
C ILE A 468 1.53 19.44 4.61
N GLY A 469 0.44 18.93 5.17
CA GLY A 469 0.44 18.04 6.33
C GLY A 469 0.64 16.56 6.01
N ASN A 470 0.16 15.71 6.92
CA ASN A 470 0.14 14.25 6.80
C ASN A 470 -1.22 13.70 7.26
N SER A 471 -2.31 14.24 6.70
CA SER A 471 -3.66 13.84 7.09
C SER A 471 -4.07 12.50 6.44
N ASN A 472 -4.97 11.78 7.09
CA ASN A 472 -5.56 10.55 6.53
C ASN A 472 -6.26 10.81 5.19
N LYS A 473 -6.76 12.03 5.01
CA LYS A 473 -7.45 12.49 3.81
C LYS A 473 -6.52 12.66 2.61
N TYR A 474 -5.33 13.22 2.80
CA TYR A 474 -4.30 13.24 1.77
C TYR A 474 -3.95 11.83 1.31
N ASN A 475 -3.67 10.92 2.25
CA ASN A 475 -3.30 9.54 1.95
C ASN A 475 -4.39 8.82 1.14
N ALA A 476 -5.66 8.97 1.54
CA ALA A 476 -6.79 8.36 0.85
C ALA A 476 -6.99 8.92 -0.57
N THR A 477 -6.79 10.23 -0.76
CA THR A 477 -6.94 10.88 -2.07
C THR A 477 -5.80 10.49 -3.00
N LEU A 478 -4.58 10.41 -2.49
CA LEU A 478 -3.41 9.95 -3.23
C LEU A 478 -3.55 8.48 -3.68
N GLU A 479 -4.07 7.61 -2.81
CA GLU A 479 -4.39 6.23 -3.19
C GLU A 479 -5.43 6.17 -4.34
N ALA A 480 -6.45 7.03 -4.30
CA ALA A 480 -7.44 7.13 -5.36
C ALA A 480 -6.82 7.63 -6.68
N TYR A 481 -5.92 8.61 -6.61
CA TYR A 481 -5.18 9.12 -7.77
C TYR A 481 -4.40 8.00 -8.47
N TYR A 482 -3.66 7.19 -7.69
CA TYR A 482 -2.91 6.06 -8.26
C TYR A 482 -3.82 5.07 -8.97
N LYS A 483 -4.91 4.66 -8.31
CA LYS A 483 -5.81 3.64 -8.84
C LYS A 483 -6.55 4.04 -10.12
N LYS A 484 -6.73 5.33 -10.36
CA LYS A 484 -7.55 5.83 -11.46
C LYS A 484 -6.77 6.52 -12.56
N LYS A 485 -5.67 7.19 -12.21
CA LYS A 485 -4.91 7.98 -13.17
C LYS A 485 -3.67 7.23 -13.59
N ILE A 486 -2.85 6.83 -12.61
CA ILE A 486 -1.61 6.12 -12.89
C ILE A 486 -1.87 4.73 -13.49
N ILE A 487 -2.75 3.92 -12.88
CA ILE A 487 -3.05 2.56 -13.36
C ILE A 487 -3.58 2.58 -14.80
N ASP A 488 -4.46 3.52 -15.13
CA ASP A 488 -5.15 3.57 -16.42
C ASP A 488 -4.25 4.14 -17.53
N ASP A 489 -3.45 5.17 -17.23
CA ASP A 489 -2.71 5.91 -18.25
C ASP A 489 -1.26 5.46 -18.42
N LEU A 490 -0.61 4.95 -17.37
CA LEU A 490 0.81 4.59 -17.42
C LEU A 490 1.14 3.51 -18.47
N PRO A 491 0.35 2.44 -18.65
CA PRO A 491 0.64 1.44 -19.68
C PRO A 491 0.66 2.05 -21.09
N GLN A 492 -0.31 2.92 -21.40
CA GLN A 492 -0.35 3.61 -22.69
C GLN A 492 0.83 4.56 -22.82
N LYS A 493 1.17 5.30 -21.76
CA LYS A 493 2.32 6.20 -21.75
C LYS A 493 3.63 5.46 -22.05
N ILE A 494 3.84 4.29 -21.46
CA ILE A 494 5.01 3.44 -21.72
C ILE A 494 5.05 3.04 -23.21
N VAL A 495 3.92 2.63 -23.77
CA VAL A 495 3.83 2.27 -25.20
C VAL A 495 4.18 3.46 -26.08
N ASP A 496 3.61 4.62 -25.83
CA ASP A 496 3.85 5.82 -26.65
C ASP A 496 5.31 6.26 -26.61
N ASP A 497 5.91 6.27 -25.41
CA ASP A 497 7.26 6.78 -25.19
C ASP A 497 8.36 5.83 -25.65
N TYR A 498 8.15 4.51 -25.58
CA TYR A 498 9.20 3.52 -25.78
C TYR A 498 8.98 2.58 -26.97
N PHE A 499 7.72 2.35 -27.39
CA PHE A 499 7.39 1.32 -28.37
C PHE A 499 6.86 1.90 -29.69
N ALA A 500 5.85 2.77 -29.62
CA ALA A 500 5.11 3.26 -30.79
C ALA A 500 5.98 4.03 -31.80
N ASN A 501 7.00 4.75 -31.30
CA ASN A 501 7.91 5.55 -32.12
C ASN A 501 9.17 4.78 -32.57
N SER A 502 9.26 3.48 -32.28
CA SER A 502 10.41 2.67 -32.68
C SER A 502 10.48 2.46 -34.19
N ALA A 503 11.68 2.32 -34.76
CA ALA A 503 11.83 1.91 -36.15
C ALA A 503 11.48 0.43 -36.37
N SER A 504 11.47 -0.39 -35.31
CA SER A 504 11.17 -1.82 -35.37
C SER A 504 9.68 -2.08 -35.55
N GLU A 505 9.31 -2.82 -36.60
CA GLU A 505 7.93 -3.25 -36.87
C GLU A 505 7.33 -4.11 -35.73
N VAL A 506 8.18 -4.84 -35.01
CA VAL A 506 7.76 -5.65 -33.84
C VAL A 506 7.34 -4.75 -32.67
N LEU A 507 8.04 -3.62 -32.48
CA LEU A 507 7.77 -2.69 -31.38
C LEU A 507 6.62 -1.73 -31.70
N LYS A 508 6.51 -1.23 -32.94
CA LYS A 508 5.44 -0.28 -33.34
C LYS A 508 4.03 -0.78 -33.10
N ASN A 509 3.84 -2.10 -33.18
CA ASN A 509 2.54 -2.75 -33.05
C ASN A 509 2.24 -3.22 -31.61
N VAL A 510 3.09 -2.90 -30.64
CA VAL A 510 2.83 -3.17 -29.23
C VAL A 510 1.71 -2.26 -28.73
N LYS A 511 0.78 -2.84 -27.96
CA LYS A 511 -0.37 -2.14 -27.36
C LYS A 511 -0.38 -2.41 -25.86
N PRO A 512 -0.90 -1.48 -25.03
CA PRO A 512 -1.11 -1.80 -23.63
C PRO A 512 -2.22 -2.85 -23.50
N THR A 513 -2.13 -3.70 -22.48
CA THR A 513 -3.21 -4.62 -22.13
C THR A 513 -4.15 -3.94 -21.13
N PRO A 514 -5.43 -3.65 -21.48
CA PRO A 514 -6.39 -3.09 -20.53
C PRO A 514 -6.63 -4.07 -19.37
N ASN A 515 -6.83 -3.56 -18.16
CA ASN A 515 -7.17 -4.36 -16.97
C ASN A 515 -6.11 -5.39 -16.53
N SER A 516 -4.82 -5.15 -16.78
CA SER A 516 -3.80 -5.85 -15.99
C SER A 516 -4.12 -5.67 -14.51
N ILE A 517 -4.03 -6.74 -13.70
CA ILE A 517 -4.16 -6.64 -12.23
C ILE A 517 -2.98 -5.80 -11.75
N ILE A 518 -3.16 -4.49 -11.73
CA ILE A 518 -2.14 -3.55 -11.31
C ILE A 518 -2.33 -3.36 -9.80
N ASN A 519 -1.40 -3.91 -9.05
CA ASN A 519 -1.35 -3.72 -7.61
C ASN A 519 -0.45 -2.52 -7.30
N ILE A 520 -0.89 -1.70 -6.34
CA ILE A 520 -0.08 -0.66 -5.73
C ILE A 520 0.26 -1.18 -4.35
N GLN A 521 1.54 -1.33 -4.05
CA GLN A 521 1.98 -1.64 -2.70
C GLN A 521 1.66 -0.44 -1.80
N LYS A 522 0.49 -0.45 -1.14
CA LYS A 522 -0.05 0.73 -0.43
C LYS A 522 0.88 1.24 0.67
N GLU A 523 1.69 0.35 1.24
CA GLU A 523 2.63 0.67 2.30
C GLU A 523 3.95 1.28 1.82
N SER A 524 4.16 1.39 0.50
CA SER A 524 5.25 2.19 -0.09
C SER A 524 5.02 3.71 0.05
N MET A 525 3.80 4.11 0.42
CA MET A 525 3.39 5.51 0.49
C MET A 525 3.81 6.20 1.80
N ASN A 526 3.97 7.53 1.72
CA ASN A 526 3.99 8.49 2.82
C ASN A 526 5.32 8.69 3.52
N ARG A 527 6.37 9.23 2.87
CA ARG A 527 7.42 9.92 3.64
C ARG A 527 6.73 11.01 4.47
N LYS A 528 7.02 11.07 5.79
CA LYS A 528 6.38 12.07 6.65
C LYS A 528 6.84 13.44 6.16
N ASN A 529 5.92 14.29 5.72
CA ASN A 529 6.28 15.62 5.26
C ASN A 529 6.67 16.50 6.45
N GLU A 530 7.80 17.18 6.34
CA GLU A 530 8.31 18.13 7.34
C GLU A 530 8.38 19.57 6.78
N LEU A 531 7.97 19.81 5.53
CA LEU A 531 8.04 21.12 4.87
C LEU A 531 7.36 22.25 5.65
N GLY A 532 6.26 21.91 6.33
CA GLY A 532 5.53 22.82 7.21
C GLY A 532 5.78 22.57 8.69
N ALA A 533 6.71 21.71 9.12
CA ALA A 533 6.86 21.43 10.54
C ALA A 533 7.54 22.60 11.27
N MET A 534 6.76 23.41 12.01
CA MET A 534 7.34 24.39 12.93
C MET A 534 8.08 23.65 14.03
N ASN A 535 9.35 23.96 14.27
CA ASN A 535 10.03 23.51 15.47
C ASN A 535 10.49 24.73 16.25
N LEU A 536 9.56 25.33 16.98
CA LEU A 536 9.83 26.52 17.75
C LEU A 536 10.64 26.13 19.00
N GLN A 537 11.92 26.49 19.02
CA GLN A 537 12.78 26.26 20.17
C GLN A 537 12.38 27.17 21.35
N ASN A 538 12.24 26.56 22.53
CA ASN A 538 12.00 27.14 23.86
C ASN A 538 11.50 28.60 23.89
N VAL A 539 10.18 28.80 23.81
CA VAL A 539 9.56 30.01 24.39
C VAL A 539 9.95 30.00 25.87
N ARG A 540 10.70 31.01 26.31
CA ARG A 540 11.20 31.00 27.69
C ARG A 540 10.03 31.22 28.63
N LEU A 541 9.84 30.31 29.59
CA LEU A 541 9.06 30.60 30.79
C LEU A 541 9.83 31.61 31.65
N THR A 542 9.11 32.35 32.50
CA THR A 542 9.67 33.22 33.54
C THR A 542 10.84 32.53 34.23
N GLN A 543 12.02 33.13 34.15
CA GLN A 543 13.23 32.61 34.78
C GLN A 543 13.42 33.30 36.13
N PHE A 544 13.55 32.53 37.21
CA PHE A 544 13.98 33.05 38.51
C PHE A 544 15.51 32.99 38.58
N PHE A 545 16.17 34.15 38.57
CA PHE A 545 17.63 34.22 38.68
C PHE A 545 18.06 34.20 40.14
N ASN A 546 18.90 33.22 40.49
CA ASN A 546 19.48 33.13 41.81
C ASN A 546 20.77 33.96 41.89
N GLN A 547 20.66 35.29 41.88
CA GLN A 547 21.71 36.19 42.37
C GLN A 547 21.06 37.47 42.95
N GLY A 548 20.76 37.44 44.25
CA GLY A 548 20.45 38.64 45.04
C GLY A 548 19.05 39.25 44.92
N SER A 549 18.31 39.02 43.83
CA SER A 549 16.89 39.40 43.72
C SER A 549 15.98 38.17 43.73
N SER A 550 14.83 38.27 44.41
CA SER A 550 13.81 37.21 44.56
C SER A 550 12.86 37.09 43.36
N ASP A 551 13.09 37.87 42.31
CA ASP A 551 12.08 38.20 41.31
C ASP A 551 12.53 37.71 39.94
N GLY A 552 11.69 36.93 39.27
CA GLY A 552 11.92 36.46 37.92
C GLY A 552 11.47 37.50 36.89
N GLU A 553 12.26 37.70 35.85
CA GLU A 553 11.94 38.63 34.75
C GLU A 553 11.44 37.84 33.52
N ILE A 554 10.34 38.30 32.91
CA ILE A 554 9.88 37.84 31.60
C ILE A 554 10.24 38.92 30.58
N ARG A 555 10.87 38.56 29.47
CA ARG A 555 11.02 39.50 28.35
C ARG A 555 9.66 39.67 27.69
N ASP A 556 9.26 40.90 27.37
CA ASP A 556 7.95 41.19 26.76
C ASP A 556 7.64 40.30 25.55
N VAL A 557 8.62 40.05 24.69
CA VAL A 557 8.48 39.16 23.52
C VAL A 557 8.17 37.70 23.89
N ASP A 558 8.70 37.19 25.01
CA ASP A 558 8.41 35.83 25.47
C ASP A 558 7.02 35.77 26.11
N LEU A 559 6.58 36.83 26.79
CA LEU A 559 5.22 36.94 27.34
C LEU A 559 4.16 36.93 26.22
N GLU A 560 4.38 37.73 25.17
CA GLU A 560 3.46 37.77 24.02
C GLU A 560 3.42 36.43 23.27
N LYS A 561 4.55 35.73 23.12
CA LYS A 561 4.57 34.38 22.54
C LYS A 561 3.86 33.35 23.43
N GLN A 562 3.97 33.46 24.75
CA GLN A 562 3.20 32.59 25.67
C GLN A 562 1.70 32.83 25.52
N LYS A 563 1.26 34.10 25.48
CA LYS A 563 -0.14 34.47 25.24
C LYS A 563 -0.67 33.87 23.93
N LEU A 564 0.14 33.90 22.87
CA LEU A 564 -0.23 33.32 21.57
C LEU A 564 -0.34 31.79 21.57
N TYR A 565 0.65 31.07 22.13
CA TYR A 565 0.71 29.62 21.98
C TYR A 565 -0.03 28.85 23.09
N LEU A 566 -0.31 29.50 24.22
CA LEU A 566 -1.06 28.94 25.36
C LEU A 566 -2.35 29.70 25.67
N GLY A 567 -2.75 30.62 24.80
CA GLY A 567 -3.99 31.38 24.86
C GLY A 567 -4.52 31.63 23.46
N GLU A 568 -5.70 32.23 23.33
CA GLU A 568 -6.38 32.36 22.03
C GLU A 568 -5.59 33.23 21.02
N ILE A 569 -5.63 32.84 19.75
CA ILE A 569 -5.05 33.61 18.66
C ILE A 569 -5.94 34.83 18.39
N ASN A 570 -5.62 35.95 19.04
CA ASN A 570 -6.45 37.14 18.94
C ASN A 570 -6.30 37.79 17.55
N ASP A 571 -7.37 37.73 16.75
CA ASP A 571 -7.53 38.39 15.46
C ASP A 571 -8.17 39.79 15.59
N SER A 572 -8.43 40.25 16.83
CA SER A 572 -9.34 41.37 17.12
C SER A 572 -8.71 42.60 17.79
N GLU A 573 -7.45 42.55 18.21
CA GLU A 573 -6.79 43.68 18.87
C GLU A 573 -5.89 44.46 17.91
N GLU A 574 -5.98 45.80 17.97
CA GLU A 574 -4.94 46.71 17.46
C GLU A 574 -3.60 46.26 18.07
N VAL A 575 -2.78 45.59 17.26
CA VAL A 575 -1.43 45.21 17.69
C VAL A 575 -0.69 46.50 18.05
N PRO A 576 0.00 46.59 19.19
CA PRO A 576 0.82 47.76 19.49
C PRO A 576 1.89 47.95 18.39
N GLY A 577 1.75 48.99 17.55
CA GLY A 577 2.70 49.40 16.50
C GLY A 577 2.17 49.32 15.06
N ASP A 578 3.00 49.68 14.07
CA ASP A 578 2.67 49.83 12.63
C ASP A 578 2.36 48.52 11.86
N TRP A 579 1.75 47.51 12.50
CA TRP A 579 1.40 46.24 11.83
C TRP A 579 -0.11 46.15 11.58
N ASP A 580 -0.54 46.39 10.34
CA ASP A 580 -1.96 46.29 9.95
C ASP A 580 -2.43 44.83 9.81
N HIS A 581 -1.76 44.03 8.98
CA HIS A 581 -1.97 42.58 8.72
C HIS A 581 -1.16 42.18 7.46
N LYS A 582 -1.08 40.88 7.16
CA LYS A 582 -0.60 40.38 5.87
C LYS A 582 -1.62 39.50 5.18
N THR A 583 -2.02 39.85 3.96
CA THR A 583 -2.86 39.00 3.11
C THR A 583 -2.01 37.89 2.49
N LEU A 584 -2.45 36.64 2.68
CA LEU A 584 -1.82 35.43 2.16
C LEU A 584 -2.34 35.11 0.75
N ALA A 585 -1.71 34.14 0.08
CA ALA A 585 -2.00 33.80 -1.32
C ALA A 585 -3.43 33.34 -1.59
N ASP A 586 -4.08 32.75 -0.57
CA ASP A 586 -5.46 32.28 -0.60
C ASP A 586 -6.48 33.37 -0.19
N GLY A 587 -6.01 34.59 0.09
CA GLY A 587 -6.82 35.70 0.57
C GLY A 587 -6.98 35.77 2.09
N THR A 588 -6.47 34.79 2.84
CA THR A 588 -6.54 34.81 4.31
C THR A 588 -5.72 35.96 4.89
N MET A 589 -6.23 36.63 5.92
CA MET A 589 -5.53 37.71 6.61
C MET A 589 -4.78 37.20 7.84
N ALA A 590 -3.45 37.25 7.79
CA ALA A 590 -2.58 37.00 8.93
C ALA A 590 -2.49 38.26 9.80
N LYS A 591 -3.33 38.33 10.83
CA LYS A 591 -3.43 39.49 11.73
C LYS A 591 -2.40 39.43 12.86
N ASN A 592 -2.13 38.24 13.40
CA ASN A 592 -1.14 38.09 14.47
C ASN A 592 0.31 38.14 13.92
N LYS A 593 1.02 39.23 14.25
CA LYS A 593 2.41 39.49 13.82
C LYS A 593 3.40 38.40 14.27
N TYR A 594 3.31 37.96 15.52
CA TYR A 594 4.25 36.98 16.09
C TYR A 594 4.06 35.60 15.46
N LEU A 595 2.81 35.17 15.28
CA LEU A 595 2.48 33.92 14.60
C LEU A 595 2.98 33.95 13.15
N TYR A 596 2.68 35.02 12.40
CA TYR A 596 3.14 35.14 11.01
C TYR A 596 4.67 35.08 10.91
N LYS A 597 5.38 35.83 11.76
CA LYS A 597 6.85 35.86 11.75
C LYS A 597 7.46 34.50 12.07
N ASP A 598 7.00 33.84 13.13
CA ASP A 598 7.53 32.56 13.57
C ASP A 598 7.28 31.46 12.53
N LEU A 599 6.08 31.44 11.92
CA LEU A 599 5.74 30.49 10.86
C LEU A 599 6.52 30.78 9.58
N LYS A 600 6.68 32.04 9.20
CA LYS A 600 7.49 32.40 8.02
C LYS A 600 8.93 31.90 8.16
N GLU A 601 9.56 32.17 9.31
CA GLU A 601 10.94 31.74 9.56
C GLU A 601 11.07 30.21 9.53
N ALA A 602 10.11 29.50 10.13
CA ALA A 602 10.09 28.04 10.11
C ALA A 602 9.89 27.49 8.69
N PHE A 603 8.93 28.03 7.95
CA PHE A 603 8.64 27.62 6.58
C PHE A 603 9.83 27.86 5.65
N ASP A 604 10.40 29.06 5.64
CA ASP A 604 11.54 29.39 4.77
C ASP A 604 12.71 28.42 5.01
N LYS A 605 12.98 28.08 6.27
CA LYS A 605 14.03 27.13 6.64
C LYS A 605 13.73 25.70 6.15
N GLN A 606 12.54 25.19 6.45
CA GLN A 606 12.17 23.81 6.09
C GLN A 606 11.99 23.66 4.58
N LYS A 607 11.49 24.69 3.91
CA LYS A 607 11.36 24.75 2.45
C LYS A 607 12.71 24.65 1.76
N ALA A 608 13.71 25.42 2.22
CA ALA A 608 15.06 25.35 1.67
C ALA A 608 15.71 23.97 1.86
N GLU A 609 15.56 23.35 3.04
CA GLU A 609 16.09 22.00 3.28
C GLU A 609 15.38 20.95 2.43
N HIS A 610 14.05 21.04 2.30
CA HIS A 610 13.28 20.13 1.46
C HIS A 610 13.67 20.26 -0.01
N GLU A 611 13.84 21.47 -0.54
CA GLU A 611 14.30 21.68 -1.91
C GLU A 611 15.64 20.99 -2.16
N LYS A 612 16.56 21.06 -1.19
CA LYS A 612 17.84 20.36 -1.26
C LYS A 612 17.68 18.83 -1.25
N ILE A 613 16.88 18.28 -0.33
CA ILE A 613 16.62 16.83 -0.26
C ILE A 613 15.92 16.32 -1.53
N PHE A 614 14.98 17.10 -2.04
CA PHE A 614 14.30 16.80 -3.29
C PHE A 614 15.28 16.84 -4.47
N GLU A 615 16.13 17.86 -4.55
CA GLU A 615 17.17 17.97 -5.58
C GLU A 615 18.14 16.77 -5.53
N GLU A 616 18.56 16.34 -4.34
CA GLU A 616 19.39 15.14 -4.17
C GLU A 616 18.65 13.90 -4.70
N SER A 617 17.40 13.70 -4.30
CA SER A 617 16.57 12.56 -4.73
C SER A 617 16.30 12.60 -6.24
N TYR A 618 16.01 13.77 -6.80
CA TYR A 618 15.84 14.00 -8.23
C TYR A 618 17.11 13.62 -9.00
N ASN A 619 18.27 14.11 -8.55
CA ASN A 619 19.55 13.77 -9.17
C ASN A 619 19.89 12.29 -9.07
N GLU A 620 19.48 11.60 -8.00
CA GLU A 620 19.60 10.14 -7.90
C GLU A 620 18.74 9.40 -8.92
N ILE A 621 17.52 9.86 -9.17
CA ILE A 621 16.64 9.29 -10.20
C ILE A 621 17.27 9.47 -11.61
N LEU A 622 17.98 10.57 -11.85
CA LEU A 622 18.65 10.83 -13.12
C LEU A 622 19.97 10.09 -13.32
N LYS A 623 20.56 9.49 -12.27
CA LYS A 623 21.83 8.79 -12.42
C LYS A 623 21.66 7.65 -13.42
N PRO A 624 22.44 7.61 -14.52
CA PRO A 624 22.33 6.54 -15.49
C PRO A 624 22.65 5.21 -14.81
N LYS A 625 21.70 4.27 -14.88
CA LYS A 625 21.90 2.91 -14.36
C LYS A 625 22.71 2.13 -15.40
N THR A 626 24.04 2.15 -15.28
CA THR A 626 24.92 1.35 -16.14
C THR A 626 25.49 0.16 -15.37
N SER A 627 25.45 -1.02 -15.98
CA SER A 627 26.40 -2.09 -15.69
C SER A 627 27.77 -1.69 -16.26
N GLU A 628 28.89 -2.14 -15.66
CA GLU A 628 30.23 -1.85 -16.19
C GLU A 628 30.33 -2.24 -17.68
N GLY A 629 30.54 -1.25 -18.56
CA GLY A 629 30.75 -1.46 -20.00
C GLY A 629 29.59 -1.07 -20.93
N GLU A 630 28.40 -0.74 -20.43
CA GLU A 630 27.27 -0.32 -21.28
C GLU A 630 27.17 1.19 -21.49
N LYS A 631 26.67 1.61 -22.66
CA LYS A 631 26.34 3.02 -22.92
C LYS A 631 25.21 3.44 -21.97
N PRO A 632 25.32 4.59 -21.29
CA PRO A 632 24.26 5.08 -20.42
C PRO A 632 22.98 5.35 -21.23
N ASN A 633 21.87 4.74 -20.82
CA ASN A 633 20.54 5.19 -21.25
C ASN A 633 20.29 6.54 -20.60
N LEU A 634 20.43 7.60 -21.40
CA LEU A 634 20.27 8.97 -20.91
C LEU A 634 18.79 9.32 -20.81
N PRO A 635 18.37 10.02 -19.73
CA PRO A 635 17.03 10.59 -19.65
C PRO A 635 16.75 11.54 -20.82
N LYS A 636 15.46 11.73 -21.13
CA LYS A 636 15.00 12.78 -22.06
C LYS A 636 15.48 14.16 -21.57
N PRO A 637 15.75 15.11 -22.49
CA PRO A 637 16.14 16.47 -22.13
C PRO A 637 15.16 17.09 -21.14
N GLU A 638 15.70 17.78 -20.12
CA GLU A 638 14.87 18.44 -19.12
C GLU A 638 13.95 19.48 -19.75
N HIS A 639 12.67 19.41 -19.39
CA HIS A 639 11.68 20.41 -19.74
C HIS A 639 12.02 21.75 -19.07
N ALA A 640 11.67 22.86 -19.71
CA ALA A 640 11.98 24.20 -19.19
C ALA A 640 11.38 24.47 -17.80
N ASP A 641 10.29 23.77 -17.45
CA ASP A 641 9.60 23.94 -16.18
C ASP A 641 10.19 23.10 -15.03
N ILE A 642 11.19 22.24 -15.26
CA ILE A 642 11.81 21.42 -14.19
C ILE A 642 12.42 22.28 -13.08
N ALA A 643 13.08 23.39 -13.45
CA ALA A 643 13.59 24.34 -12.47
C ALA A 643 12.48 24.95 -11.59
N LYS A 644 11.26 25.08 -12.13
CA LYS A 644 10.08 25.53 -11.39
C LYS A 644 9.50 24.39 -10.56
N MET A 645 9.46 23.17 -11.07
CA MET A 645 9.04 21.97 -10.33
C MET A 645 9.77 21.87 -8.99
N LYS A 646 11.10 21.88 -9.05
CA LYS A 646 11.99 21.76 -7.89
C LYS A 646 11.66 22.77 -6.78
N LYS A 647 11.28 23.99 -7.17
CA LYS A 647 10.86 25.05 -6.23
C LYS A 647 9.41 24.90 -5.76
N ARG A 648 8.52 24.31 -6.55
CA ARG A 648 7.09 24.20 -6.26
C ARG A 648 6.69 22.93 -5.51
N VAL A 649 7.52 21.90 -5.56
CA VAL A 649 7.27 20.63 -4.88
C VAL A 649 7.19 20.85 -3.38
N VAL A 650 6.15 20.27 -2.78
CA VAL A 650 5.93 20.24 -1.34
C VAL A 650 5.96 18.82 -0.76
N LYS A 651 5.78 17.80 -1.61
CA LYS A 651 5.95 16.39 -1.27
C LYS A 651 6.55 15.62 -2.44
N HIS A 652 7.41 14.67 -2.09
CA HIS A 652 7.97 13.69 -3.01
C HIS A 652 7.51 12.31 -2.56
N GLU A 653 6.65 11.69 -3.37
CA GLU A 653 6.09 10.37 -3.11
C GLU A 653 6.72 9.34 -4.03
N GLN A 654 6.81 8.11 -3.56
CA GLN A 654 7.35 6.99 -4.33
C GLN A 654 6.36 5.84 -4.24
N ILE A 655 6.06 5.24 -5.40
CA ILE A 655 5.21 4.06 -5.49
C ILE A 655 5.84 3.00 -6.36
N THR A 656 5.52 1.75 -6.09
CA THR A 656 5.83 0.64 -6.99
C THR A 656 4.54 0.12 -7.60
N ILE A 657 4.56 -0.02 -8.93
CA ILE A 657 3.43 -0.49 -9.72
C ILE A 657 3.78 -1.85 -10.30
N GLU A 658 2.93 -2.84 -10.03
CA GLU A 658 3.14 -4.21 -10.49
C GLU A 658 2.12 -4.62 -11.55
N GLY A 659 2.43 -5.65 -12.33
CA GLY A 659 1.44 -6.31 -13.19
C GLY A 659 1.21 -5.66 -14.56
N ILE A 660 1.89 -4.56 -14.89
CA ILE A 660 1.80 -3.93 -16.21
C ILE A 660 2.14 -4.96 -17.29
N SER A 661 1.26 -5.10 -18.28
CA SER A 661 1.41 -6.06 -19.37
C SER A 661 1.26 -5.35 -20.72
N LEU A 662 2.14 -5.68 -21.65
CA LEU A 662 2.18 -5.16 -23.00
C LEU A 662 1.88 -6.29 -23.98
N LYS A 663 1.00 -6.03 -24.95
CA LYS A 663 0.60 -7.01 -25.95
C LYS A 663 1.29 -6.74 -27.28
N THR A 664 1.97 -7.73 -27.83
CA THR A 664 2.55 -7.65 -29.18
C THR A 664 1.50 -7.96 -30.25
N ALA A 665 1.80 -7.64 -31.52
CA ALA A 665 0.93 -7.86 -32.67
C ALA A 665 0.42 -9.31 -32.80
N ASN A 666 1.21 -10.28 -32.37
CA ASN A 666 0.91 -11.71 -32.50
C ASN A 666 0.08 -12.27 -31.33
N GLY A 667 -0.33 -11.43 -30.38
CA GLY A 667 -1.11 -11.82 -29.22
C GLY A 667 -0.32 -12.11 -27.95
N TYR A 668 1.01 -12.14 -28.00
CA TYR A 668 1.85 -12.40 -26.82
C TYR A 668 1.81 -11.27 -25.81
N SER A 669 1.74 -11.62 -24.52
CA SER A 669 1.70 -10.69 -23.40
C SER A 669 3.05 -10.64 -22.69
N GLN A 670 3.81 -9.57 -22.93
CA GLN A 670 5.00 -9.24 -22.15
C GLN A 670 4.60 -8.61 -20.83
N LYS A 671 4.87 -9.31 -19.71
CA LYS A 671 4.73 -8.71 -18.38
C LYS A 671 5.97 -7.90 -18.05
N LEU A 672 5.76 -6.69 -17.55
CA LEU A 672 6.81 -5.91 -16.95
C LEU A 672 6.93 -6.30 -15.46
N ASN A 673 8.17 -6.36 -15.00
CA ASN A 673 8.51 -6.37 -13.60
C ASN A 673 8.04 -5.08 -12.93
N PRO A 674 7.94 -5.07 -11.59
CA PRO A 674 7.52 -3.89 -10.85
C PRO A 674 8.28 -2.63 -11.26
N LEU A 675 7.56 -1.55 -11.53
CA LEU A 675 8.09 -0.25 -11.93
C LEU A 675 7.99 0.74 -10.78
N PRO A 676 9.11 1.32 -10.32
CA PRO A 676 9.07 2.45 -9.40
C PRO A 676 8.63 3.71 -10.15
N ILE A 677 7.75 4.50 -9.55
CA ILE A 677 7.32 5.81 -10.02
C ILE A 677 7.50 6.81 -8.89
N ASP A 678 8.09 7.94 -9.23
CA ASP A 678 8.31 9.07 -8.34
C ASP A 678 7.32 10.18 -8.69
N LEU A 679 6.62 10.73 -7.69
CA LEU A 679 5.67 11.83 -7.87
C LEU A 679 6.16 13.08 -7.17
N ALA A 680 6.03 14.20 -7.88
CA ALA A 680 6.27 15.56 -7.46
C ALA A 680 4.92 16.24 -7.21
N VAL A 681 4.58 16.43 -5.94
CA VAL A 681 3.28 17.02 -5.53
C VAL A 681 3.48 18.46 -5.11
N ALA A 682 2.72 19.38 -5.68
CA ALA A 682 2.63 20.78 -5.28
C ALA A 682 1.28 21.09 -4.63
N VAL A 683 1.15 22.20 -3.91
CA VAL A 683 -0.18 22.73 -3.56
C VAL A 683 -0.85 23.31 -4.79
N ASN A 684 -0.12 24.15 -5.52
CA ASN A 684 -0.52 24.69 -6.80
C ASN A 684 0.69 24.65 -7.75
N LYS A 685 0.65 23.76 -8.75
CA LYS A 685 1.81 23.59 -9.63
C LYS A 685 2.03 24.74 -10.60
N THR A 686 1.08 25.67 -10.73
CA THR A 686 1.18 26.84 -11.62
C THR A 686 1.72 28.10 -10.93
N SER A 687 1.76 28.11 -9.59
CA SER A 687 2.19 29.26 -8.78
C SER A 687 3.72 29.41 -8.77
N ASP A 688 4.23 30.59 -9.11
CA ASP A 688 5.66 30.93 -9.01
C ASP A 688 6.14 31.24 -7.58
N LYS A 689 5.22 31.26 -6.61
CA LYS A 689 5.49 31.71 -5.25
C LYS A 689 5.50 30.58 -4.22
N GLU A 690 5.34 29.33 -4.63
CA GLU A 690 5.28 28.17 -3.73
C GLU A 690 6.54 27.99 -2.87
N SER A 691 7.69 28.56 -3.27
CA SER A 691 8.93 28.54 -2.49
C SER A 691 9.07 29.66 -1.46
N SER A 692 8.05 30.50 -1.27
CA SER A 692 8.10 31.63 -0.35
C SER A 692 6.82 31.79 0.48
N SER A 693 6.86 32.70 1.44
CA SER A 693 5.71 33.07 2.27
C SER A 693 4.55 33.74 1.51
N ASP A 694 4.72 34.03 0.21
CA ASP A 694 3.68 34.61 -0.63
C ASP A 694 2.96 33.54 -1.50
N GLY A 695 3.28 32.26 -1.31
CA GLY A 695 2.69 31.13 -2.04
C GLY A 695 1.54 30.44 -1.33
N TYR A 696 0.86 29.54 -2.05
CA TYR A 696 -0.26 28.76 -1.49
C TYR A 696 0.20 27.73 -0.46
N ALA A 697 1.40 27.17 -0.61
CA ALA A 697 2.02 26.31 0.39
C ALA A 697 2.13 27.00 1.77
N PHE A 698 2.63 28.24 1.82
CA PHE A 698 2.72 28.97 3.08
C PHE A 698 1.35 29.35 3.63
N ALA A 699 0.41 29.75 2.77
CA ALA A 699 -0.96 30.06 3.19
C ALA A 699 -1.63 28.85 3.86
N ALA A 700 -1.54 27.69 3.22
CA ALA A 700 -2.03 26.43 3.76
C ALA A 700 -1.35 26.07 5.09
N TYR A 701 -0.04 26.20 5.17
CA TYR A 701 0.70 25.99 6.41
C TYR A 701 0.21 26.91 7.54
N TYR A 702 0.10 28.21 7.27
CA TYR A 702 -0.36 29.20 8.24
C TYR A 702 -1.75 28.88 8.77
N ASN A 703 -2.69 28.60 7.86
CA ASN A 703 -4.07 28.27 8.22
C ASN A 703 -4.14 26.98 9.02
N GLY A 704 -3.39 25.96 8.64
CA GLY A 704 -3.33 24.68 9.35
C GLY A 704 -2.83 24.84 10.79
N VAL A 705 -1.74 25.60 11.01
CA VAL A 705 -1.23 25.85 12.37
C VAL A 705 -2.21 26.69 13.18
N LYS A 706 -2.73 27.78 12.61
CA LYS A 706 -3.70 28.65 13.27
C LYS A 706 -4.94 27.87 13.73
N HIS A 707 -5.53 27.09 12.83
CA HIS A 707 -6.69 26.25 13.13
C HIS A 707 -6.37 25.21 14.21
N ASN A 708 -5.24 24.51 14.09
CA ASN A 708 -4.87 23.47 15.05
C ASN A 708 -4.60 24.03 16.45
N LEU A 709 -4.07 25.25 16.55
CA LEU A 709 -3.93 25.97 17.81
C LEU A 709 -5.29 26.37 18.39
N ASP A 710 -6.22 26.89 17.58
CA ASP A 710 -7.60 27.19 18.01
C ASP A 710 -8.32 25.94 18.54
N VAL A 711 -8.25 24.81 17.82
CA VAL A 711 -8.82 23.54 18.28
C VAL A 711 -8.19 23.12 19.61
N PHE A 712 -6.87 23.25 19.76
CA PHE A 712 -6.18 22.99 21.02
C PHE A 712 -6.70 23.88 22.15
N HIS A 713 -6.79 25.20 21.93
CA HIS A 713 -7.28 26.15 22.93
C HIS A 713 -8.73 25.86 23.33
N ARG A 714 -9.62 25.59 22.37
CA ARG A 714 -11.03 25.25 22.62
C ARG A 714 -11.18 23.92 23.34
N PHE A 715 -10.41 22.90 22.99
CA PHE A 715 -10.50 21.58 23.63
C PHE A 715 -10.11 21.63 25.11
N TYR A 716 -9.05 22.37 25.44
CA TYR A 716 -8.61 22.53 26.83
C TYR A 716 -9.27 23.71 27.55
N GLY A 717 -10.10 24.48 26.83
CA GLY A 717 -10.82 25.65 27.32
C GLY A 717 -9.88 26.74 27.86
N MET A 718 -8.87 27.10 27.06
CA MET A 718 -7.96 28.24 27.24
C MET A 718 -8.60 29.51 26.62
N ARG A 719 -8.46 30.70 27.23
CA ARG A 719 -9.02 31.98 26.71
C ARG A 719 -7.97 33.12 26.73
N PRO A 720 -8.14 34.19 25.92
CA PRO A 720 -7.08 35.18 25.64
C PRO A 720 -6.74 36.07 26.83
N THR A 721 -7.68 36.25 27.78
CA THR A 721 -7.51 37.16 28.93
C THR A 721 -6.78 36.54 30.11
N ASP A 722 -6.46 35.24 30.08
CA ASP A 722 -6.15 34.55 31.33
C ASP A 722 -4.69 34.72 31.79
N ILE A 723 -3.79 35.15 30.90
CA ILE A 723 -2.40 35.51 31.24
C ILE A 723 -2.28 36.99 31.65
N SER A 724 -3.29 37.82 31.37
CA SER A 724 -3.27 39.26 31.60
C SER A 724 -4.22 39.68 32.73
N GLU A 725 -3.65 39.91 33.91
CA GLU A 725 -4.05 40.95 34.87
C GLU A 725 -3.06 40.85 36.05
N GLN A 726 -1.75 40.97 35.75
CA GLN A 726 -0.80 41.30 36.80
C GLN A 726 -0.83 42.81 36.99
N THR A 727 -1.03 43.24 38.24
CA THR A 727 -0.76 44.60 38.70
C THR A 727 0.61 45.05 38.15
N PRO A 728 0.74 46.26 37.59
CA PRO A 728 2.04 46.78 37.16
C PRO A 728 3.06 46.55 38.26
N TRP A 729 4.27 46.11 37.90
CA TRP A 729 5.37 46.00 38.85
C TRP A 729 5.52 47.35 39.57
N ASP A 730 5.12 47.39 40.84
CA ASP A 730 5.31 48.55 41.71
C ASP A 730 6.47 48.23 42.67
N PRO A 731 7.64 48.87 42.50
CA PRO A 731 8.80 48.66 43.36
C PRO A 731 8.53 48.95 44.84
N LYS A 732 7.44 49.64 45.18
CA LYS A 732 7.05 49.95 46.57
C LYS A 732 6.08 48.93 47.19
N SER A 733 5.34 48.17 46.38
CA SER A 733 4.25 47.31 46.88
C SER A 733 4.70 45.91 47.31
N LYS A 734 5.92 45.46 46.97
CA LYS A 734 6.33 44.04 47.08
C LYS A 734 5.35 43.04 46.42
N ASN A 735 4.39 43.50 45.61
CA ASN A 735 3.52 42.62 44.85
C ASN A 735 4.30 42.08 43.66
N ILE A 736 4.98 40.96 43.92
CA ILE A 736 5.69 40.20 42.91
C ILE A 736 4.64 39.67 41.94
N PRO A 737 4.80 39.88 40.62
CA PRO A 737 3.97 39.23 39.64
C PRO A 737 4.12 37.70 39.79
N ARG A 738 3.09 37.04 40.33
CA ARG A 738 3.07 35.58 40.48
C ARG A 738 3.09 35.00 39.07
N ALA A 739 4.16 34.29 38.70
CA ALA A 739 4.33 33.75 37.34
C ALA A 739 3.19 32.78 37.01
N LEU A 740 2.19 33.29 36.30
CA LEU A 740 1.09 32.50 35.76
C LEU A 740 1.66 31.75 34.56
N VAL A 741 1.46 30.43 34.51
CA VAL A 741 2.03 29.61 33.43
C VAL A 741 1.05 29.62 32.24
N PHE A 742 -0.24 29.33 32.45
CA PHE A 742 -1.39 29.60 31.55
C PHE A 742 -2.73 29.26 32.27
N TYR A 743 -3.90 29.27 31.60
CA TYR A 743 -5.19 28.80 32.15
C TYR A 743 -5.87 27.78 31.25
N MET A 744 -6.44 26.71 31.83
CA MET A 744 -7.25 25.70 31.15
C MET A 744 -8.50 25.35 31.98
N THR A 745 -9.68 25.73 31.54
CA THR A 745 -10.90 25.30 32.28
C THR A 745 -11.09 23.78 32.30
N GLY A 746 -10.48 23.05 31.36
CA GLY A 746 -10.71 21.63 31.16
C GLY A 746 -12.07 21.32 30.52
N LYS A 747 -12.82 22.35 30.11
CA LYS A 747 -14.13 22.24 29.47
C LYS A 747 -13.97 22.38 27.95
N PRO A 748 -14.05 21.29 27.17
CA PRO A 748 -13.95 21.36 25.73
C PRO A 748 -15.15 22.11 25.14
N ILE A 749 -14.86 22.99 24.19
CA ILE A 749 -15.84 23.75 23.43
C ILE A 749 -15.82 23.24 21.98
N GLY A 750 -17.00 22.92 21.44
CA GLY A 750 -17.19 22.53 20.04
C GLY A 750 -16.93 23.67 19.06
N GLU A 751 -16.95 23.36 17.76
CA GLU A 751 -16.86 24.38 16.68
C GLU A 751 -18.09 25.30 16.65
N ASP A 752 -19.21 24.86 17.21
CA ASP A 752 -20.42 25.64 17.39
C ASP A 752 -20.39 26.56 18.62
N GLY A 753 -19.27 26.59 19.34
CA GLY A 753 -19.09 27.39 20.55
C GLY A 753 -19.78 26.82 21.80
N LYS A 754 -20.36 25.62 21.74
CA LYS A 754 -21.03 24.99 22.89
C LYS A 754 -20.12 24.04 23.65
N GLU A 755 -20.38 23.88 24.95
CA GLU A 755 -19.65 22.90 25.78
C GLU A 755 -20.02 21.46 25.35
N VAL A 756 -19.01 20.59 25.27
CA VAL A 756 -19.14 19.17 24.85
C VAL A 756 -19.78 18.28 25.94
N GLY A 757 -20.13 18.84 27.11
CA GLY A 757 -20.71 18.09 28.23
C GLY A 757 -19.70 17.15 28.91
N PHE A 758 -18.40 17.40 28.73
CA PHE A 758 -17.29 16.71 29.38
C PHE A 758 -16.38 17.74 30.05
N ASN A 759 -15.77 17.39 31.18
CA ASN A 759 -14.73 18.20 31.80
C ASN A 759 -13.56 17.30 32.19
N ILE A 760 -12.38 17.62 31.62
CA ILE A 760 -11.12 16.89 31.80
C ILE A 760 -10.79 16.78 33.30
N TRP A 761 -10.87 17.89 34.03
CA TRP A 761 -10.50 17.92 35.45
C TRP A 761 -11.52 17.21 36.33
N ASP A 762 -12.82 17.36 36.05
CA ASP A 762 -13.87 16.63 36.78
C ASP A 762 -13.76 15.12 36.57
N TYR A 763 -13.35 14.68 35.37
CA TYR A 763 -13.07 13.27 35.10
C TYR A 763 -11.92 12.75 35.96
N TRP A 764 -10.77 13.43 35.96
CA TRP A 764 -9.61 13.03 36.76
C TRP A 764 -9.86 13.10 38.28
N ALA A 765 -10.74 13.98 38.74
CA ALA A 765 -11.15 14.09 40.14
C ALA A 765 -12.01 12.91 40.61
N LYS A 766 -12.74 12.27 39.69
CA LYS A 766 -13.59 11.10 39.97
C LYS A 766 -12.82 9.78 39.99
N ILE A 767 -11.63 9.75 39.40
CA ILE A 767 -10.75 8.57 39.46
C ILE A 767 -10.23 8.38 40.89
N PRO A 768 -10.22 7.15 41.44
CA PRO A 768 -9.65 6.85 42.75
C PRO A 768 -8.25 7.45 42.94
N ALA A 769 -7.97 7.98 44.13
CA ALA A 769 -6.72 8.69 44.41
C ALA A 769 -5.46 7.82 44.17
N ASP A 770 -5.50 6.52 44.40
CA ASP A 770 -4.39 5.63 44.08
C ASP A 770 -4.10 5.51 42.56
N GLN A 771 -5.04 5.90 41.70
CA GLN A 771 -4.97 5.82 40.24
C GLN A 771 -4.91 7.19 39.54
N SER A 772 -5.26 8.27 40.24
CA SER A 772 -5.25 9.65 39.71
C SER A 772 -3.96 10.39 40.03
N PHE A 773 -3.55 11.32 39.15
CA PHE A 773 -2.44 12.24 39.44
C PHE A 773 -2.82 13.33 40.46
N LEU A 774 -4.12 13.49 40.77
CA LEU A 774 -4.69 14.48 41.71
C LEU A 774 -4.70 14.01 43.17
N ASN A 775 -3.95 12.97 43.49
CA ASN A 775 -4.10 12.20 44.73
C ASN A 775 -3.47 12.81 45.97
N LYS A 776 -3.11 14.10 45.93
CA LYS A 776 -2.39 14.83 46.98
C LYS A 776 -1.02 14.21 47.32
N LYS A 777 -0.51 13.27 46.51
CA LYS A 777 0.86 12.77 46.58
C LYS A 777 1.66 13.35 45.42
N ARG A 778 2.97 13.46 45.62
CA ARG A 778 3.88 14.01 44.63
C ARG A 778 3.91 13.09 43.42
N THR A 779 3.63 13.58 42.22
CA THR A 779 3.45 12.69 41.06
C THR A 779 4.47 13.00 39.98
N HIS A 780 5.02 11.95 39.36
CA HIS A 780 5.92 12.10 38.22
C HIS A 780 5.22 12.79 37.04
N SER A 781 5.98 13.52 36.22
CA SER A 781 5.43 14.33 35.13
C SER A 781 4.84 13.52 33.96
N ASP A 782 5.19 12.25 33.86
CA ASP A 782 4.62 11.29 32.91
C ASP A 782 3.12 11.06 33.18
N LYS A 783 2.70 10.89 34.44
CA LYS A 783 1.28 10.75 34.79
C LYS A 783 0.46 12.00 34.47
N PHE A 784 1.06 13.18 34.65
CA PHE A 784 0.39 14.41 34.23
C PHE A 784 0.35 14.54 32.70
N THR A 785 1.38 14.06 31.99
CA THR A 785 1.37 13.96 30.52
C THR A 785 0.28 13.01 30.03
N GLU A 786 0.15 11.82 30.63
CA GLU A 786 -0.94 10.88 30.35
C GLU A 786 -2.30 11.58 30.54
N ALA A 787 -2.44 12.34 31.62
CA ALA A 787 -3.65 13.09 31.92
C ALA A 787 -4.01 14.15 30.88
N LEU A 788 -3.03 14.94 30.43
CA LEU A 788 -3.21 15.93 29.38
C LEU A 788 -3.66 15.27 28.06
N ASN A 789 -3.14 14.09 27.74
CA ASN A 789 -3.47 13.36 26.51
C ASN A 789 -4.69 12.43 26.64
N LEU A 790 -5.39 12.47 27.79
CA LEU A 790 -6.51 11.60 28.12
C LEU A 790 -6.20 10.10 27.87
N LYS A 791 -4.97 9.70 28.20
CA LYS A 791 -4.54 8.30 28.20
C LYS A 791 -4.90 7.70 29.56
N THR A 792 -5.84 6.76 29.58
CA THR A 792 -6.36 6.15 30.81
C THR A 792 -6.31 4.65 30.71
N ASN A 793 -5.80 3.98 31.76
CA ASN A 793 -5.79 2.51 31.86
C ASN A 793 -7.09 1.94 32.47
N SER A 794 -8.06 2.80 32.81
CA SER A 794 -9.28 2.41 33.49
C SER A 794 -10.43 2.22 32.51
N ASP A 795 -10.85 0.98 32.30
CA ASP A 795 -12.10 0.67 31.62
C ASP A 795 -13.30 1.24 32.40
N ASN A 796 -14.04 2.14 31.75
CA ASN A 796 -15.49 2.37 31.93
C ASN A 796 -16.09 2.54 33.35
N GLN A 797 -15.49 3.33 34.25
CA GLN A 797 -16.20 3.67 35.50
C GLN A 797 -17.16 4.88 35.41
N SER A 798 -17.13 5.69 34.34
CA SER A 798 -17.92 6.94 34.24
C SER A 798 -18.88 7.04 33.05
N GLY A 799 -19.03 5.97 32.25
CA GLY A 799 -19.95 5.95 31.10
C GLY A 799 -19.53 6.77 29.87
N GLN A 800 -18.44 7.54 29.95
CA GLN A 800 -17.83 8.24 28.82
C GLN A 800 -16.36 7.83 28.66
N ASN A 801 -15.95 7.49 27.44
CA ASN A 801 -14.56 7.14 27.12
C ASN A 801 -13.76 8.42 26.84
N PRO A 802 -12.85 8.87 27.74
CA PRO A 802 -12.11 10.12 27.57
C PRO A 802 -11.20 10.10 26.34
N ARG A 803 -10.71 8.92 25.93
CA ARG A 803 -9.90 8.76 24.73
C ARG A 803 -10.75 8.93 23.46
N GLN A 804 -12.01 8.51 23.50
CA GLN A 804 -12.97 8.76 22.43
C GLN A 804 -13.27 10.27 22.33
N ILE A 805 -13.55 10.94 23.45
CA ILE A 805 -13.76 12.40 23.48
C ILE A 805 -12.54 13.15 22.92
N TRP A 806 -11.33 12.76 23.32
CA TRP A 806 -10.09 13.30 22.77
C TRP A 806 -9.99 13.08 21.25
N THR A 807 -10.35 11.90 20.78
CA THR A 807 -10.29 11.57 19.35
C THR A 807 -11.30 12.37 18.55
N GLU A 808 -12.55 12.44 19.01
CA GLU A 808 -13.67 13.10 18.33
C GLU A 808 -13.56 14.63 18.36
N HIS A 809 -13.14 15.22 19.48
CA HIS A 809 -13.18 16.67 19.67
C HIS A 809 -11.83 17.37 19.58
N LEU A 810 -10.71 16.65 19.65
CA LEU A 810 -9.37 17.20 19.38
C LEU A 810 -8.78 16.63 18.09
N LEU A 811 -8.42 15.34 18.07
CA LEU A 811 -7.62 14.79 16.98
C LEU A 811 -8.31 14.87 15.61
N SER A 812 -9.59 14.48 15.53
CA SER A 812 -10.33 14.48 14.26
C SER A 812 -10.62 15.88 13.71
N LYS A 813 -10.44 16.92 14.54
CA LYS A 813 -10.68 18.33 14.20
C LYS A 813 -9.44 19.06 13.72
N LEU A 814 -8.26 18.44 13.81
CA LEU A 814 -7.01 19.02 13.33
C LEU A 814 -6.93 18.97 11.80
N TYR A 815 -6.45 20.06 11.21
CA TYR A 815 -6.15 20.17 9.78
C TYR A 815 -4.73 19.70 9.49
N GLY A 816 -4.56 18.96 8.39
CA GLY A 816 -3.26 18.46 7.94
C GLY A 816 -2.54 17.55 8.93
N SER A 817 -3.18 17.08 10.01
CA SER A 817 -2.53 16.31 11.07
C SER A 817 -3.26 15.00 11.33
N SER A 818 -2.48 13.95 11.59
CA SER A 818 -2.95 12.62 12.03
C SER A 818 -2.47 12.29 13.45
N SER A 819 -1.69 13.18 14.07
CA SER A 819 -1.15 13.02 15.42
C SER A 819 -1.28 14.29 16.27
N PHE A 820 -1.36 14.11 17.59
CA PHE A 820 -1.29 15.20 18.56
C PHE A 820 -0.72 14.70 19.89
N GLU A 821 0.15 15.50 20.51
CA GLU A 821 0.69 15.26 21.84
C GLU A 821 0.82 16.56 22.63
N PHE A 822 0.45 16.50 23.92
CA PHE A 822 0.72 17.56 24.90
C PHE A 822 1.53 17.00 26.06
N ASN A 823 2.83 17.27 26.05
CA ASN A 823 3.80 16.73 27.01
C ASN A 823 4.14 17.74 28.10
N PHE A 824 4.23 17.26 29.34
CA PHE A 824 4.71 18.02 30.49
C PHE A 824 5.99 17.39 31.06
N LYS A 825 6.93 18.23 31.46
CA LYS A 825 8.14 17.80 32.18
C LYS A 825 8.43 18.72 33.34
N GLN A 826 8.77 18.11 34.46
CA GLN A 826 9.39 18.78 35.59
C GLN A 826 10.79 18.21 35.82
N SER A 827 11.73 19.07 36.16
CA SER A 827 13.10 18.70 36.47
C SER A 827 13.62 19.54 37.62
N THR A 828 14.54 19.00 38.41
CA THR A 828 15.01 19.63 39.65
C THR A 828 16.51 19.46 39.74
N MET A 829 17.15 20.23 40.62
CA MET A 829 18.59 20.11 40.90
C MET A 829 18.96 18.73 41.49
N TYR A 830 18.02 18.07 42.16
CA TYR A 830 18.22 16.81 42.87
C TYR A 830 17.53 15.66 42.15
N THR A 831 18.31 14.92 41.34
CA THR A 831 17.81 13.76 40.59
C THR A 831 17.53 12.59 41.52
N GLY A 832 16.31 12.05 41.50
CA GLY A 832 15.96 10.77 42.13
C GLY A 832 15.21 10.85 43.47
N THR A 833 14.94 12.05 44.01
CA THR A 833 14.13 12.18 45.23
C THR A 833 12.68 12.51 44.87
N TYR A 834 11.74 11.66 45.28
CA TYR A 834 10.29 11.90 45.20
C TYR A 834 9.91 13.22 45.88
N GLU A 835 10.74 13.65 46.83
CA GLU A 835 10.58 14.88 47.57
C GLU A 835 10.70 16.14 46.70
N ALA A 836 11.34 16.07 45.54
CA ALA A 836 11.51 17.23 44.67
C ALA A 836 10.38 17.40 43.64
N LEU A 837 9.37 16.53 43.61
CA LEU A 837 8.25 16.57 42.66
C LEU A 837 7.08 17.42 43.18
N ASN A 838 6.29 18.01 42.28
CA ASN A 838 5.09 18.77 42.64
C ASN A 838 3.90 17.88 43.02
N GLU A 839 3.04 18.43 43.86
CA GLU A 839 1.70 17.93 44.13
C GLU A 839 0.70 18.66 43.22
N TYR A 840 -0.24 17.92 42.66
CA TYR A 840 -1.30 18.47 41.81
C TYR A 840 -2.62 18.41 42.57
N LYS A 841 -3.34 19.54 42.60
CA LYS A 841 -4.61 19.63 43.31
C LYS A 841 -5.59 20.49 42.51
N ILE A 842 -6.85 20.09 42.49
CA ILE A 842 -7.95 20.98 42.11
C ILE A 842 -8.32 21.77 43.35
N GLU A 843 -8.22 23.09 43.27
CA GLU A 843 -8.57 23.98 44.37
C GLU A 843 -9.81 24.79 44.01
N ASP A 844 -10.87 24.65 44.79
CA ASP A 844 -12.18 25.27 44.54
C ASP A 844 -12.22 26.77 44.89
N ASN A 845 -11.27 27.25 45.70
CA ASN A 845 -11.21 28.66 46.07
C ASN A 845 -9.76 29.10 46.41
N PRO A 846 -8.85 29.13 45.41
CA PRO A 846 -7.51 29.63 45.64
C PRO A 846 -7.59 31.14 45.91
N LYS A 847 -6.81 31.65 46.87
CA LYS A 847 -6.82 33.10 47.19
C LYS A 847 -6.62 33.92 45.90
N GLU A 848 -7.60 34.77 45.58
CA GLU A 848 -7.60 35.71 44.43
C GLU A 848 -7.78 35.05 43.05
N LEU A 849 -8.16 33.77 42.99
CA LEU A 849 -8.28 33.00 41.74
C LEU A 849 -9.61 32.22 41.65
N LYS A 850 -9.99 31.87 40.43
CA LYS A 850 -11.07 30.93 40.10
C LYS A 850 -10.65 29.48 40.38
N PRO A 851 -11.62 28.58 40.62
CA PRO A 851 -11.37 27.15 40.70
C PRO A 851 -10.51 26.61 39.54
N GLY A 852 -9.53 25.76 39.84
CA GLY A 852 -8.64 25.20 38.82
C GLY A 852 -7.54 24.28 39.35
N LEU A 853 -6.68 23.80 38.45
CA LEU A 853 -5.53 22.95 38.78
C LEU A 853 -4.33 23.82 39.23
N VAL A 854 -3.93 23.62 40.47
CA VAL A 854 -2.72 24.22 41.06
C VAL A 854 -1.62 23.16 41.17
N LEU A 855 -0.36 23.57 40.97
CA LEU A 855 0.74 22.81 41.56
C LEU A 855 1.31 23.49 42.80
N HIS A 856 1.44 22.63 43.82
CA HIS A 856 2.07 22.93 45.09
C HIS A 856 3.49 22.38 45.06
N GLY A 857 4.46 23.27 45.30
CA GLY A 857 5.85 22.90 45.54
C GLY A 857 6.09 22.48 47.00
N THR A 858 7.33 22.09 47.29
CA THR A 858 7.76 21.71 48.64
C THR A 858 7.84 22.90 49.60
N PRO A 859 7.27 22.81 50.81
CA PRO A 859 7.46 23.83 51.84
C PRO A 859 8.93 23.84 52.29
N SER A 860 9.71 24.81 51.80
CA SER A 860 11.08 25.18 52.21
C SER A 860 12.22 24.17 51.98
N GLY A 861 13.41 24.68 51.58
CA GLY A 861 14.66 23.93 51.41
C GLY A 861 15.28 24.00 50.00
N ALA A 862 16.49 23.44 49.82
CA ALA A 862 17.22 23.45 48.54
C ALA A 862 16.47 22.74 47.39
N PHE A 863 15.48 21.91 47.72
CA PHE A 863 14.60 21.19 46.79
C PHE A 863 13.49 22.06 46.17
N SER A 864 13.42 23.35 46.51
CA SER A 864 12.42 24.29 45.98
C SER A 864 12.67 24.71 44.53
N ARG A 865 13.84 24.42 43.94
CA ARG A 865 14.19 24.90 42.59
C ARG A 865 13.85 23.87 41.54
N GLN A 866 12.84 24.17 40.74
CA GLN A 866 12.40 23.29 39.66
C GLN A 866 12.34 24.04 38.33
N ALA A 867 12.61 23.33 37.25
CA ALA A 867 12.40 23.78 35.88
C ALA A 867 11.26 22.98 35.25
N ILE A 868 10.28 23.70 34.73
CA ILE A 868 9.10 23.15 34.05
C ILE A 868 9.25 23.36 32.55
N SER A 869 8.80 22.39 31.76
CA SER A 869 8.62 22.58 30.32
C SER A 869 7.38 21.86 29.79
N PHE A 870 6.82 22.43 28.74
CA PHE A 870 5.71 21.92 27.98
C PHE A 870 6.14 21.67 26.54
N THR A 871 5.53 20.70 25.88
CA THR A 871 5.68 20.52 24.44
C THR A 871 4.33 20.16 23.85
N ILE A 872 3.81 21.03 23.00
CA ILE A 872 2.61 20.77 22.19
C ILE A 872 3.10 20.40 20.79
N LYS A 873 2.65 19.27 20.26
CA LYS A 873 3.14 18.77 18.97
C LYS A 873 2.03 18.10 18.16
N ASN A 874 2.02 18.36 16.86
CA ASN A 874 1.33 17.58 15.84
C ASN A 874 2.24 17.46 14.59
N ASP A 875 1.67 17.21 13.42
CA ASP A 875 2.41 17.09 12.17
C ASP A 875 2.87 18.43 11.58
N LEU A 876 2.19 19.54 11.93
CA LEU A 876 2.48 20.89 11.44
C LEU A 876 3.34 21.72 12.41
N PHE A 877 3.36 21.39 13.71
CA PHE A 877 4.17 22.13 14.65
C PHE A 877 4.61 21.30 15.85
N LYS A 878 5.71 21.75 16.44
CA LYS A 878 6.22 21.39 17.74
C LYS A 878 6.62 22.68 18.45
N ILE A 879 5.85 23.05 19.47
CA ILE A 879 6.09 24.24 20.28
C ILE A 879 6.60 23.77 21.63
N GLN A 880 7.83 24.16 21.97
CA GLN A 880 8.39 23.90 23.29
C GLN A 880 8.38 25.19 24.11
N ILE A 881 7.85 25.10 25.33
CA ILE A 881 7.72 26.22 26.25
C ILE A 881 8.42 25.83 27.55
N GLY A 882 9.30 26.69 28.07
CA GLY A 882 10.16 26.39 29.21
C GLY A 882 11.37 25.53 28.85
N LYS A 883 12.25 25.29 29.82
CA LYS A 883 13.48 24.50 29.65
C LYS A 883 13.61 23.45 30.74
N ASN A 884 14.31 22.36 30.41
CA ASN A 884 14.77 21.44 31.44
C ASN A 884 15.89 22.10 32.26
N TRP A 885 16.01 21.67 33.51
CA TRP A 885 17.05 22.12 34.41
C TRP A 885 18.43 21.83 33.79
N ASP A 886 19.24 22.89 33.71
CA ASP A 886 20.65 22.80 33.33
C ASP A 886 21.50 23.11 34.56
N LYS A 887 22.26 22.11 35.00
CA LYS A 887 23.16 22.19 36.17
C LYS A 887 24.18 23.32 36.04
N ASN A 888 24.53 23.73 34.82
CA ASN A 888 25.52 24.78 34.58
C ASN A 888 24.94 26.19 34.64
N HIS A 889 23.62 26.34 34.48
CA HIS A 889 22.98 27.65 34.35
C HIS A 889 22.03 27.99 35.51
N GLY A 890 21.76 27.05 36.43
CA GLY A 890 21.02 27.32 37.68
C GLY A 890 19.60 27.87 37.53
N ASN A 891 19.00 27.73 36.34
CA ASN A 891 17.73 28.36 35.99
C ASN A 891 16.54 27.59 36.58
N ALA A 892 15.85 28.19 37.56
CA ALA A 892 14.56 27.72 38.07
C ALA A 892 13.40 28.46 37.40
N HIS A 893 12.31 27.74 37.15
CA HIS A 893 11.03 28.28 36.66
C HIS A 893 9.92 28.21 37.73
N ASN A 894 10.19 27.57 38.86
CA ASN A 894 9.32 27.49 40.02
C ASN A 894 10.19 27.54 41.29
N SER A 895 9.78 28.38 42.25
CA SER A 895 10.27 28.38 43.63
C SER A 895 9.22 27.65 44.48
N GLY A 896 9.53 26.44 44.95
CA GLY A 896 8.59 25.49 45.56
C GLY A 896 7.87 25.97 46.82
N ASP A 897 8.20 27.15 47.34
CA ASP A 897 7.49 27.86 48.40
C ASP A 897 6.29 28.69 47.92
N LYS A 898 6.12 28.87 46.59
CA LYS A 898 4.99 29.59 46.01
C LYS A 898 3.96 28.61 45.44
N ILE A 899 2.67 28.89 45.69
CA ILE A 899 1.56 28.19 45.03
C ILE A 899 1.49 28.71 43.60
N TYR A 900 1.72 27.83 42.62
CA TYR A 900 1.59 28.18 41.22
C TYR A 900 0.30 27.64 40.67
N THR A 901 -0.38 28.52 39.95
CA THR A 901 -1.56 28.16 39.21
C THR A 901 -1.10 27.86 37.80
N LEU A 902 -0.93 26.58 37.46
CA LEU A 902 -0.78 26.17 36.06
C LEU A 902 -2.04 26.50 35.26
N ILE A 903 -3.16 26.56 35.98
CA ILE A 903 -4.52 26.64 35.48
C ILE A 903 -5.36 27.42 36.52
N GLY A 904 -5.40 28.76 36.45
CA GLY A 904 -6.49 29.52 37.10
C GLY A 904 -6.58 30.96 36.61
N LYS A 905 -7.80 31.50 36.61
CA LYS A 905 -8.12 32.89 36.26
C LYS A 905 -8.20 33.74 37.52
N TRP A 906 -7.80 35.01 37.50
CA TRP A 906 -8.04 35.93 38.61
C TRP A 906 -9.54 36.19 38.84
N ASN A 907 -9.97 36.21 40.10
CA ASN A 907 -11.29 36.73 40.44
C ASN A 907 -11.23 38.27 40.33
N LYS A 908 -12.07 38.85 39.47
CA LYS A 908 -12.31 40.29 39.47
C LYS A 908 -13.09 40.70 40.71
#